data_AF-A0A1S9DGR3-F1
#
_entry.id   AF-A0A1S9DGR3-F1
#
_cell.length_a   1.000
_cell.length_b   1.000
_cell.length_c   1.000
_cell.angle_alpha   90.00
_cell.angle_beta   90.00
_cell.angle_gamma   90.00
#
_symmetry.space_group_name_H-M   'P 1'
#
loop_
_entity.id
_entity.type
_entity.pdbx_description
1 polymer ?
#
loop_
_entity_poly.entity_id
_entity_poly.type
_entity_poly.pdbx_seq_one_letter_code
_entity_poly.pdbx_strand_id
1 'polypeptide(L)'
;MMESDMYDVTPSPSASRSDVSRNELNGKLPDDPNDDPEALTRTDTTLSAVVPPKELWREILFVVVVCMAQFMTQAGLCISIAPVYIIGRSFQTSTPGELSWFAAAYSLTVGTFILVCGRLGDVLGHRLMFIIGFAWFGLWSLLAGFSVWSNQVFFDCCRALQGMGPAMLLPNAIAILGRAYPPGLRKEMIFSFFGATAPSGFIIGGVFSSILAQMTWWPWAYWVQGMVCFAFAVLGVLVIPHTSRPHFQKDLPIWVRLDLLGAAAGIIALVLINFAWNQAALVGWATPYTYVLLIVGFIIFGGFLWIERIAQCPLLPSAVFTGDLAWVLGCIAAGWSSFGIIIYYFYQFMEEIKGNSPLLATAKWVAAAPSGAIAALLTGFLLGRQPPSVIMFCAMVFFTAGLSVFATVPVDQTYWAQAFVASLITSWGMDMSFPSGTLILSNSMPHHHQGLAASLVTTTVNYSISLGLGFAGTVESNVNDGGRNVLRGYRGALYLGIGFAGLGLVVSILFMFDEVITRALTFRVGKSPDQHHNRHPHFKGTSLSISFLNTYVVLQDSTMEAHNIAVATIAAQVHQFHKNQQPFRIYHGSTNSTRQSQHSAANTINTANLNHVLAVDTDRKTVLVEPNVPMDELVKATLPHGLIPLVVMEFPGITAGGGFSGTSGESSSFRHGFFDATVNRIELVLANGDIRTASQKAPEEKELFWAAASSFGTLGVVTMLEIQCREAKPYVELTYHSTSSMSQAMTVFREATASPKTEYLDGIIYAPDHIVVCAGRLVDLPSNQTPIQRFVRAQDPWFYIHAQRQTRKIHRPNAEPPASVTYYAPIQDYLFRYDRGAFWTGRYAFSYFVTPFNRITRYILDTFMHTRVMYHALHESGLSKQHIIQDVAVPYKATGEFLTWLDNKETFGAYPIWLCPLHHSQGIMARGAEAGPHQSQKEEDPEDDGDCLMNFGLWAPSPHASDTGAFIAQNRRLEHKVRELGGKKWLYAHAYYTEEEFWSIYDRKRYDALREKYHAAHLPDLYQKVRVNLSPKSDGATEGWIGWAKRMAWETWPVCGLYGVYKAWRGGDYYLIKSKKD
;
A
#
# COMPACT_ATOMS: atom_id res chain seq x y z
N MET A 1 40.49 67.06 -10.28
CA MET A 1 41.33 66.33 -11.27
C MET A 1 41.93 65.14 -10.55
N MET A 2 41.75 63.96 -11.16
CA MET A 2 42.56 62.72 -11.10
C MET A 2 43.96 62.89 -10.48
N GLU A 3 44.61 61.95 -9.81
CA GLU A 3 44.72 60.47 -9.76
C GLU A 3 45.88 60.25 -8.73
N SER A 4 46.32 59.10 -8.22
CA SER A 4 45.90 57.71 -8.07
C SER A 4 46.94 57.07 -7.13
N ASP A 5 46.56 55.92 -6.55
CA ASP A 5 47.41 54.82 -6.09
C ASP A 5 48.32 54.96 -4.85
N MET A 6 47.90 54.28 -3.78
CA MET A 6 48.77 53.32 -3.09
C MET A 6 47.95 52.16 -2.52
N TYR A 7 48.47 50.95 -2.75
CA TYR A 7 47.93 49.63 -2.42
C TYR A 7 47.84 49.36 -0.90
N ASP A 8 46.79 48.66 -0.47
CA ASP A 8 46.89 47.73 0.67
C ASP A 8 45.89 46.56 0.56
N VAL A 9 46.31 45.39 1.06
CA VAL A 9 45.72 44.06 0.77
C VAL A 9 44.74 43.61 1.87
N THR A 10 43.60 43.05 1.44
CA THR A 10 42.43 42.59 2.21
C THR A 10 42.64 41.37 3.12
N PRO A 11 41.82 41.23 4.19
CA PRO A 11 40.84 40.14 4.22
C PRO A 11 39.41 40.60 4.59
N SER A 12 38.39 40.03 3.94
CA SER A 12 36.98 40.42 4.06
C SER A 12 36.26 39.83 5.29
N PRO A 13 35.37 40.59 5.94
CA PRO A 13 34.51 40.11 7.03
C PRO A 13 33.08 39.76 6.58
N SER A 14 32.48 38.89 7.39
CA SER A 14 31.11 38.35 7.34
C SER A 14 30.01 39.41 7.30
N ALA A 15 29.10 39.27 6.34
CA ALA A 15 27.94 40.13 6.13
C ALA A 15 26.77 39.85 7.09
N SER A 16 26.09 40.95 7.39
CA SER A 16 24.91 41.18 8.23
C SER A 16 23.68 40.33 7.89
N ARG A 17 23.02 39.79 8.92
CA ARG A 17 21.65 39.28 8.86
C ARG A 17 20.66 40.45 8.88
N SER A 18 19.91 40.60 7.80
CA SER A 18 18.77 41.50 7.68
C SER A 18 17.49 40.84 8.18
N ASP A 19 16.67 41.64 8.85
CA ASP A 19 15.31 41.39 9.31
C ASP A 19 14.41 40.69 8.28
N VAL A 20 13.73 39.63 8.74
CA VAL A 20 12.48 39.15 8.12
C VAL A 20 11.45 39.01 9.23
N SER A 21 10.26 39.52 8.93
CA SER A 21 9.19 39.93 9.82
C SER A 21 8.64 38.85 10.75
N ARG A 22 8.40 39.29 11.99
CA ARG A 22 7.86 38.58 13.13
C ARG A 22 6.31 38.55 13.15
N ASN A 23 5.68 38.36 11.99
CA ASN A 23 4.21 38.33 11.84
C ASN A 23 3.80 37.19 10.91
N GLU A 24 3.67 35.97 11.44
CA GLU A 24 2.83 34.88 10.91
C GLU A 24 3.01 33.64 11.80
N LEU A 25 2.59 33.72 13.06
CA LEU A 25 2.47 32.57 13.99
C LEU A 25 1.50 32.95 15.12
N ASN A 26 0.32 33.48 14.77
CA ASN A 26 -0.81 33.61 15.70
C ASN A 26 -1.84 32.52 15.40
N GLY A 27 -1.48 31.27 15.69
CA GLY A 27 -2.46 30.30 16.16
C GLY A 27 -2.76 30.64 17.63
N LYS A 28 -4.02 30.89 17.97
CA LYS A 28 -4.48 31.22 19.33
C LYS A 28 -3.76 30.36 20.38
N LEU A 29 -2.95 31.00 21.22
CA LEU A 29 -2.55 30.44 22.51
C LEU A 29 -3.82 30.27 23.36
N PRO A 30 -3.95 29.19 24.15
CA PRO A 30 -5.07 29.05 25.07
C PRO A 30 -5.06 30.22 26.06
N ASP A 31 -6.22 30.84 26.25
CA ASP A 31 -6.46 31.75 27.35
C ASP A 31 -6.43 30.94 28.66
N ASP A 32 -5.60 31.40 29.60
CA ASP A 32 -5.32 30.86 30.95
C ASP A 32 -4.24 29.75 31.09
N PRO A 33 -3.00 30.09 31.52
CA PRO A 33 -1.93 29.13 31.79
C PRO A 33 -2.06 28.37 33.13
N ASN A 34 -3.16 28.53 33.88
CA ASN A 34 -3.37 27.87 35.17
C ASN A 34 -4.18 26.57 35.13
N ASP A 35 -4.85 26.23 34.02
CA ASP A 35 -5.74 25.05 33.94
C ASP A 35 -5.05 23.78 33.37
N ASP A 36 -3.83 23.87 32.83
CA ASP A 36 -3.11 22.73 32.27
C ASP A 36 -1.79 22.44 33.03
N PRO A 37 -1.80 21.54 34.03
CA PRO A 37 -0.57 21.11 34.71
C PRO A 37 0.47 20.49 33.75
N GLU A 38 0.08 20.08 32.53
CA GLU A 38 0.99 19.48 31.54
C GLU A 38 1.75 20.50 30.68
N ALA A 39 1.37 21.79 30.73
CA ALA A 39 2.18 22.88 30.20
C ALA A 39 3.56 22.95 30.88
N LEU A 40 3.70 22.42 32.10
CA LEU A 40 4.96 22.34 32.86
C LEU A 40 5.96 21.31 32.31
N THR A 41 5.44 20.27 31.65
CA THR A 41 6.23 19.24 30.96
C THR A 41 6.59 19.62 29.53
N ARG A 42 6.08 20.76 29.02
CA ARG A 42 6.58 21.33 27.77
C ARG A 42 8.03 21.76 27.97
N THR A 43 8.94 20.87 27.64
CA THR A 43 10.13 21.32 26.92
C THR A 43 9.64 22.08 25.70
N ASP A 44 10.12 23.29 25.47
CA ASP A 44 9.97 23.94 24.17
C ASP A 44 10.57 22.97 23.14
N THR A 45 9.71 22.17 22.50
CA THR A 45 10.06 21.20 21.46
C THR A 45 10.31 21.94 20.16
N THR A 46 11.01 23.08 20.22
CA THR A 46 11.68 23.66 19.07
C THR A 46 12.77 22.67 18.67
N LEU A 47 12.42 21.72 17.79
CA LEU A 47 13.28 21.11 16.78
C LEU A 47 14.78 21.11 17.13
N SER A 48 15.17 20.49 18.24
CA SER A 48 16.55 20.04 18.40
C SER A 48 16.68 18.78 17.58
N ALA A 49 16.63 18.93 16.26
CA ALA A 49 16.91 17.87 15.32
C ALA A 49 18.36 17.46 15.56
N VAL A 50 18.58 16.22 16.03
CA VAL A 50 19.92 15.66 16.06
C VAL A 50 20.35 15.61 14.61
N VAL A 51 21.25 16.48 14.17
CA VAL A 51 21.65 16.49 12.75
C VAL A 51 22.41 15.19 12.50
N PRO A 52 21.88 14.27 11.66
CA PRO A 52 22.61 13.05 11.35
C PRO A 52 23.91 13.44 10.63
N PRO A 53 24.99 12.66 10.77
CA PRO A 53 26.23 12.94 10.06
C PRO A 53 25.99 13.06 8.56
N LYS A 54 26.55 14.10 7.91
CA LYS A 54 26.35 14.35 6.47
C LYS A 54 27.02 13.29 5.58
N GLU A 55 28.12 12.71 6.04
CA GLU A 55 28.88 11.67 5.34
C GLU A 55 28.25 10.30 5.53
N LEU A 56 28.00 9.58 4.45
CA LEU A 56 27.28 8.29 4.46
C LEU A 56 27.91 7.26 5.42
N TRP A 57 29.23 7.15 5.45
CA TRP A 57 29.90 6.19 6.35
C TRP A 57 29.79 6.56 7.83
N ARG A 58 29.76 7.87 8.16
CA ARG A 58 29.56 8.34 9.54
C ARG A 58 28.13 8.12 9.99
N GLU A 59 27.18 8.28 9.08
CA GLU A 59 25.79 7.98 9.34
C GLU A 59 25.55 6.48 9.53
N ILE A 60 26.14 5.63 8.69
CA ILE A 60 26.10 4.17 8.87
C ILE A 60 26.66 3.81 10.25
N LEU A 61 27.80 4.38 10.64
CA LEU A 61 28.40 4.15 11.95
C LEU A 61 27.46 4.61 13.08
N PHE A 62 26.81 5.78 12.94
CA PHE A 62 25.83 6.29 13.90
C PHE A 62 24.65 5.34 14.06
N VAL A 63 24.03 4.91 12.96
CA VAL A 63 22.91 3.96 12.99
C VAL A 63 23.34 2.63 13.61
N VAL A 64 24.50 2.09 13.23
CA VAL A 64 25.03 0.84 13.80
C VAL A 64 25.23 0.95 15.31
N VAL A 65 25.89 2.01 15.79
CA VAL A 65 26.12 2.20 17.23
C VAL A 65 24.79 2.26 17.99
N VAL A 66 23.80 3.00 17.48
CA VAL A 66 22.50 3.12 18.15
C VAL A 66 21.70 1.82 18.10
N CYS A 67 21.73 1.09 16.97
CA CYS A 67 21.09 -0.23 16.83
C CYS A 67 21.71 -1.30 17.75
N MET A 68 22.98 -1.14 18.15
CA MET A 68 23.62 -2.07 19.07
C MET A 68 22.99 -2.06 20.47
N ALA A 69 22.21 -1.04 20.82
CA ALA A 69 21.39 -1.07 22.04
C ALA A 69 20.45 -2.29 22.07
N GLN A 70 19.65 -2.47 21.02
CA GLN A 70 18.70 -3.59 20.93
C GLN A 70 19.42 -4.93 20.71
N PHE A 71 20.46 -4.93 19.87
CA PHE A 71 21.28 -6.12 19.64
C PHE A 71 21.89 -6.68 20.94
N MET A 72 22.62 -5.85 21.68
CA MET A 72 23.31 -6.28 22.90
C MET A 72 22.31 -6.64 24.00
N THR A 73 21.14 -6.02 24.02
CA THR A 73 20.04 -6.37 24.94
C THR A 73 19.58 -7.81 24.74
N GLN A 74 19.33 -8.22 23.49
CA GLN A 74 18.88 -9.58 23.21
C GLN A 74 20.02 -10.60 23.32
N ALA A 75 21.25 -10.21 22.98
CA ALA A 75 22.43 -11.03 23.25
C ALA A 75 22.58 -11.31 24.74
N GLY A 76 22.40 -10.29 25.59
CA GLY A 76 22.47 -10.39 27.04
C GLY A 76 21.40 -11.28 27.68
N LEU A 77 20.27 -11.51 27.00
CA LEU A 77 19.27 -12.49 27.42
C LEU A 77 19.72 -13.92 27.12
N CYS A 78 20.13 -14.19 25.88
CA CYS A 78 20.52 -15.54 25.44
C CYS A 78 21.82 -16.03 26.07
N ILE A 79 22.72 -15.12 26.46
CA ILE A 79 24.04 -15.43 27.04
C ILE A 79 23.97 -16.34 28.28
N SER A 80 22.85 -16.29 29.04
CA SER A 80 22.62 -17.15 30.21
C SER A 80 21.73 -18.34 29.90
N ILE A 81 20.84 -18.24 28.90
CA ILE A 81 19.90 -19.30 28.53
C ILE A 81 20.63 -20.45 27.83
N ALA A 82 21.47 -20.15 26.84
CA ALA A 82 22.11 -21.18 26.04
C ALA A 82 23.10 -22.04 26.84
N PRO A 83 24.02 -21.50 27.66
CA PRO A 83 24.91 -22.33 28.48
C PRO A 83 24.42 -22.54 29.92
N VAL A 84 23.10 -22.51 30.17
CA VAL A 84 22.51 -22.48 31.52
C VAL A 84 23.03 -23.61 32.43
N TYR A 85 23.14 -24.84 31.91
CA TYR A 85 23.64 -25.99 32.66
C TYR A 85 25.16 -25.98 32.88
N ILE A 86 25.93 -25.31 32.02
CA ILE A 86 27.38 -25.15 32.23
C ILE A 86 27.62 -24.17 33.39
N ILE A 87 26.84 -23.09 33.43
CA ILE A 87 26.88 -22.10 34.51
C ILE A 87 26.39 -22.73 35.82
N GLY A 88 25.24 -23.40 35.82
CA GLY A 88 24.69 -24.06 37.02
C GLY A 88 25.62 -25.09 37.63
N ARG A 89 26.28 -25.93 36.80
CA ARG A 89 27.31 -26.87 37.26
C ARG A 89 28.50 -26.19 37.94
N SER A 90 28.87 -24.99 37.53
CA SER A 90 29.96 -24.23 38.17
C SER A 90 29.58 -23.76 39.57
N PHE A 91 28.29 -23.52 39.82
CA PHE A 91 27.74 -23.15 41.13
C PHE A 91 27.21 -24.34 41.95
N GLN A 92 27.33 -25.56 41.43
CA GLN A 92 26.77 -26.78 42.03
C GLN A 92 25.25 -26.72 42.19
N THR A 93 24.56 -25.99 41.31
CA THR A 93 23.10 -25.84 41.33
C THR A 93 22.45 -26.54 40.15
N SER A 94 21.37 -27.26 40.45
CA SER A 94 20.63 -28.08 39.48
C SER A 94 19.12 -27.97 39.67
N THR A 95 18.63 -27.13 40.59
CA THR A 95 17.19 -26.98 40.77
C THR A 95 16.61 -26.12 39.64
N PRO A 96 15.43 -26.49 39.10
CA PRO A 96 14.82 -25.70 38.02
C PRO A 96 14.57 -24.24 38.38
N GLY A 97 14.18 -23.98 39.64
CA GLY A 97 14.00 -22.63 40.16
C GLY A 97 15.28 -21.80 40.10
N GLU A 98 16.41 -22.36 40.54
CA GLU A 98 17.72 -21.70 40.50
C GLU A 98 18.18 -21.41 39.06
N LEU A 99 18.03 -22.35 38.13
CA LEU A 99 18.46 -22.15 36.74
C LEU A 99 17.62 -21.09 36.02
N SER A 100 16.33 -21.01 36.34
CA SER A 100 15.42 -20.02 35.73
C SER A 100 15.77 -18.58 36.13
N TRP A 101 16.32 -18.39 37.33
CA TRP A 101 16.75 -17.10 37.85
C TRP A 101 17.84 -16.43 37.01
N PHE A 102 18.71 -17.21 36.36
CA PHE A 102 19.80 -16.68 35.53
C PHE A 102 19.30 -15.79 34.38
N ALA A 103 18.13 -16.14 33.81
CA ALA A 103 17.46 -15.38 32.77
C ALA A 103 16.42 -14.40 33.35
N ALA A 104 15.64 -14.85 34.35
CA ALA A 104 14.54 -14.06 34.91
C ALA A 104 15.02 -12.78 35.62
N ALA A 105 16.16 -12.83 36.34
CA ALA A 105 16.75 -11.68 37.02
C ALA A 105 17.07 -10.54 36.06
N TYR A 106 17.63 -10.87 34.90
CA TYR A 106 17.95 -9.91 33.84
C TYR A 106 16.67 -9.28 33.28
N SER A 107 15.72 -10.09 32.78
CA SER A 107 14.49 -9.56 32.17
C SER A 107 13.61 -8.75 33.14
N LEU A 108 13.62 -9.10 34.43
CA LEU A 108 12.92 -8.37 35.50
C LEU A 108 13.32 -6.89 35.52
N THR A 109 14.63 -6.61 35.62
CA THR A 109 15.11 -5.24 35.74
C THR A 109 15.13 -4.52 34.41
N VAL A 110 15.31 -5.22 33.28
CA VAL A 110 15.09 -4.65 31.96
C VAL A 110 13.68 -4.07 31.88
N GLY A 111 12.64 -4.87 32.16
CA GLY A 111 11.25 -4.41 32.13
C GLY A 111 10.98 -3.27 33.11
N THR A 112 11.37 -3.45 34.36
CA THR A 112 11.00 -2.53 35.46
C THR A 112 11.58 -1.12 35.31
N PHE A 113 12.80 -0.99 34.77
CA PHE A 113 13.49 0.29 34.72
C PHE A 113 13.29 1.07 33.41
N ILE A 114 12.65 0.51 32.37
CA ILE A 114 12.53 1.17 31.04
C ILE A 114 11.81 2.52 31.15
N LEU A 115 10.64 2.58 31.80
CA LEU A 115 9.87 3.83 31.91
C LEU A 115 10.65 4.92 32.64
N VAL A 116 11.25 4.56 33.78
CA VAL A 116 12.05 5.48 34.59
C VAL A 116 13.30 5.95 33.85
N CYS A 117 13.98 5.06 33.12
CA CYS A 117 15.17 5.40 32.35
C CYS A 117 14.86 6.20 31.08
N GLY A 118 13.67 6.04 30.50
CA GLY A 118 13.15 6.91 29.46
C GLY A 118 12.98 8.34 29.98
N ARG A 119 12.35 8.49 31.15
CA ARG A 119 12.17 9.79 31.81
C ARG A 119 13.49 10.45 32.21
N LEU A 120 14.45 9.67 32.74
CA LEU A 120 15.82 10.15 32.98
C LEU A 120 16.47 10.66 31.69
N GLY A 121 16.20 10.01 30.55
CA GLY A 121 16.61 10.45 29.22
C GLY A 121 16.04 11.81 28.81
N ASP A 122 14.76 12.01 29.07
CA ASP A 122 14.07 13.28 28.77
C ASP A 122 14.60 14.44 29.63
N VAL A 123 15.05 14.18 30.87
CA VAL A 123 15.54 15.21 31.79
C VAL A 123 17.06 15.45 31.67
N LEU A 124 17.86 14.38 31.66
CA LEU A 124 19.33 14.45 31.66
C LEU A 124 19.94 14.46 30.26
N GLY A 125 19.18 14.03 29.25
CA GLY A 125 19.58 13.92 27.85
C GLY A 125 19.87 12.48 27.42
N HIS A 126 19.28 12.08 26.28
CA HIS A 126 19.36 10.70 25.79
C HIS A 126 20.77 10.21 25.47
N ARG A 127 21.66 11.06 24.94
CA ARG A 127 23.05 10.68 24.67
C ARG A 127 23.77 10.25 25.95
N LEU A 128 23.59 11.01 27.05
CA LEU A 128 24.22 10.70 28.32
C LEU A 128 23.70 9.37 28.86
N MET A 129 22.38 9.17 28.87
CA MET A 129 21.76 7.92 29.32
C MET A 129 22.17 6.72 28.47
N PHE A 130 22.36 6.90 27.17
CA PHE A 130 22.86 5.85 26.27
C PHE A 130 24.29 5.43 26.64
N ILE A 131 25.19 6.39 26.90
CA ILE A 131 26.58 6.10 27.28
C ILE A 131 26.64 5.44 28.67
N ILE A 132 25.89 5.98 29.64
CA ILE A 132 25.77 5.39 30.99
C ILE A 132 25.22 3.97 30.89
N GLY A 133 24.19 3.75 30.08
CA GLY A 133 23.59 2.44 29.87
C GLY A 133 24.60 1.39 29.40
N PHE A 134 25.43 1.70 28.41
CA PHE A 134 26.48 0.78 27.97
C PHE A 134 27.61 0.61 28.99
N ALA A 135 28.04 1.66 29.66
CA ALA A 135 29.07 1.56 30.70
C ALA A 135 28.60 0.71 31.89
N TRP A 136 27.35 0.90 32.32
CA TRP A 136 26.71 0.12 33.38
C TRP A 136 26.54 -1.34 32.97
N PHE A 137 26.02 -1.58 31.75
CA PHE A 137 25.91 -2.92 31.19
C PHE A 137 27.28 -3.59 31.13
N GLY A 138 28.31 -2.86 30.69
CA GLY A 138 29.69 -3.36 30.63
C GLY A 138 30.24 -3.77 31.99
N LEU A 139 30.11 -2.91 32.99
CA LEU A 139 30.58 -3.14 34.36
C LEU A 139 29.95 -4.40 34.97
N TRP A 140 28.62 -4.50 34.94
CA TRP A 140 27.92 -5.65 35.54
C TRP A 140 28.07 -6.93 34.71
N SER A 141 28.35 -6.82 33.42
CA SER A 141 28.81 -7.97 32.62
C SER A 141 30.16 -8.47 33.11
N LEU A 142 31.13 -7.59 33.37
CA LEU A 142 32.43 -8.01 33.90
C LEU A 142 32.27 -8.72 35.25
N LEU A 143 31.51 -8.11 36.17
CA LEU A 143 31.24 -8.67 37.51
C LEU A 143 30.49 -10.00 37.45
N ALA A 144 29.56 -10.17 36.51
CA ALA A 144 28.91 -11.46 36.27
C ALA A 144 29.91 -12.55 35.87
N GLY A 145 30.96 -12.24 35.10
CA GLY A 145 32.05 -13.20 34.83
C GLY A 145 32.87 -13.53 36.09
N PHE A 146 33.18 -12.53 36.93
CA PHE A 146 33.89 -12.74 38.20
C PHE A 146 33.09 -13.55 39.23
N SER A 147 31.77 -13.70 39.03
CA SER A 147 30.94 -14.49 39.95
C SER A 147 31.33 -15.96 40.02
N VAL A 148 32.09 -16.48 39.04
CA VAL A 148 32.61 -17.85 39.05
C VAL A 148 33.44 -18.19 40.30
N TRP A 149 34.03 -17.19 40.96
CA TRP A 149 34.76 -17.34 42.23
C TRP A 149 33.91 -17.06 43.47
N SER A 150 32.61 -16.83 43.30
CA SER A 150 31.65 -16.49 44.35
C SER A 150 30.55 -17.55 44.43
N ASN A 151 29.29 -17.14 44.35
CA ASN A 151 28.12 -18.02 44.41
C ASN A 151 27.04 -17.58 43.41
N GLN A 152 26.03 -18.43 43.24
CA GLN A 152 24.88 -18.16 42.38
C GLN A 152 24.17 -16.84 42.75
N VAL A 153 23.94 -16.56 44.03
CA VAL A 153 23.17 -15.37 44.45
C VAL A 153 23.87 -14.09 43.98
N PHE A 154 25.20 -14.04 44.06
CA PHE A 154 25.99 -12.94 43.53
C PHE A 154 25.87 -12.83 42.01
N PHE A 155 25.87 -13.96 41.29
CA PHE A 155 25.63 -13.98 39.85
C PHE A 155 24.23 -13.45 39.50
N ASP A 156 23.18 -13.89 40.19
CA ASP A 156 21.80 -13.43 39.99
C ASP A 156 21.65 -11.93 40.28
N CYS A 157 22.32 -11.42 41.32
CA CYS A 157 22.40 -9.98 41.60
C CYS A 157 23.11 -9.23 40.47
N CYS A 158 24.22 -9.77 39.95
CA CYS A 158 24.90 -9.18 38.79
C CYS A 158 23.98 -9.16 37.56
N ARG A 159 23.23 -10.24 37.30
CA ARG A 159 22.26 -10.32 36.19
C ARG A 159 21.13 -9.30 36.34
N ALA A 160 20.59 -9.15 37.56
CA ALA A 160 19.59 -8.13 37.85
C ALA A 160 20.15 -6.72 37.60
N LEU A 161 21.34 -6.40 38.11
CA LEU A 161 21.93 -5.07 37.91
C LEU A 161 22.33 -4.85 36.44
N GLN A 162 22.75 -5.89 35.73
CA GLN A 162 23.05 -5.85 34.31
C GLN A 162 21.84 -5.44 33.46
N GLY A 163 20.63 -5.91 33.80
CA GLY A 163 19.40 -5.58 33.06
C GLY A 163 19.00 -4.10 33.12
N MET A 164 19.48 -3.33 34.11
CA MET A 164 19.30 -1.87 34.13
C MET A 164 20.02 -1.17 32.95
N GLY A 165 21.09 -1.77 32.42
CA GLY A 165 21.82 -1.24 31.26
C GLY A 165 20.93 -1.15 30.01
N PRO A 166 20.36 -2.26 29.53
CA PRO A 166 19.33 -2.28 28.49
C PRO A 166 18.14 -1.35 28.78
N ALA A 167 17.67 -1.29 30.02
CA ALA A 167 16.58 -0.38 30.39
C ALA A 167 16.92 1.10 30.13
N MET A 168 18.19 1.48 30.30
CA MET A 168 18.72 2.78 29.88
C MET A 168 18.91 2.87 28.37
N LEU A 169 19.33 1.80 27.70
CA LEU A 169 19.66 1.84 26.27
C LEU A 169 18.43 1.93 25.37
N LEU A 170 17.41 1.10 25.58
CA LEU A 170 16.28 0.95 24.65
C LEU A 170 15.47 2.24 24.41
N PRO A 171 14.87 2.89 25.45
CA PRO A 171 14.08 4.09 25.23
C PRO A 171 14.94 5.26 24.72
N ASN A 172 16.18 5.36 25.17
CA ASN A 172 17.09 6.44 24.76
C ASN A 172 17.60 6.26 23.32
N ALA A 173 17.84 5.03 22.87
CA ALA A 173 18.19 4.74 21.48
C ALA A 173 17.04 5.09 20.52
N ILE A 174 15.80 4.70 20.86
CA ILE A 174 14.60 5.04 20.09
C ILE A 174 14.41 6.57 20.03
N ALA A 175 14.62 7.27 21.14
CA ALA A 175 14.53 8.73 21.17
C ALA A 175 15.63 9.41 20.33
N ILE A 176 16.87 8.90 20.35
CA ILE A 176 17.97 9.40 19.51
C ILE A 176 17.63 9.25 18.02
N LEU A 177 17.19 8.06 17.57
CA LEU A 177 16.80 7.83 16.18
C LEU A 177 15.56 8.66 15.78
N GLY A 178 14.58 8.75 16.69
CA GLY A 178 13.36 9.50 16.48
C GLY A 178 13.58 11.00 16.28
N ARG A 179 14.59 11.58 16.96
CA ARG A 179 15.00 12.98 16.84
C ARG A 179 16.00 13.24 15.72
N ALA A 180 16.73 12.21 15.27
CA ALA A 180 17.71 12.35 14.20
C ALA A 180 17.09 12.38 12.79
N TYR A 181 15.96 11.68 12.61
CA TYR A 181 15.35 11.52 11.30
C TYR A 181 13.94 12.14 11.24
N PRO A 182 13.66 13.01 10.24
CA PRO A 182 12.32 13.52 10.00
C PRO A 182 11.39 12.40 9.49
N PRO A 183 10.06 12.55 9.61
CA PRO A 183 9.09 11.58 9.08
C PRO A 183 9.33 11.28 7.59
N GLY A 184 9.27 9.99 7.23
CA GLY A 184 9.45 9.51 5.85
C GLY A 184 10.21 8.17 5.77
N LEU A 185 10.42 7.68 4.54
CA LEU A 185 10.98 6.36 4.26
C LEU A 185 12.31 6.09 4.98
N ARG A 186 13.18 7.10 5.10
CA ARG A 186 14.49 6.95 5.75
C ARG A 186 14.36 6.66 7.25
N LYS A 187 13.46 7.35 7.95
CA LYS A 187 13.17 7.10 9.37
C LYS A 187 12.58 5.71 9.55
N GLU A 188 11.63 5.34 8.72
CA GLU A 188 11.00 4.01 8.74
C GLU A 188 12.05 2.90 8.58
N MET A 189 12.93 3.00 7.57
CA MET A 189 14.01 2.03 7.36
C MET A 189 14.94 1.88 8.57
N ILE A 190 15.27 2.98 9.23
CA ILE A 190 16.18 2.97 10.38
C ILE A 190 15.52 2.34 11.60
N PHE A 191 14.25 2.61 11.84
CA PHE A 191 13.46 1.93 12.87
C PHE A 191 13.29 0.45 12.57
N SER A 192 13.13 0.06 11.29
CA SER A 192 13.13 -1.35 10.87
C SER A 192 14.48 -2.03 11.15
N PHE A 193 15.61 -1.38 10.86
CA PHE A 193 16.94 -1.91 11.20
C PHE A 193 17.11 -2.09 12.71
N PHE A 194 16.67 -1.12 13.52
CA PHE A 194 16.69 -1.22 14.98
C PHE A 194 15.92 -2.47 15.45
N GLY A 195 14.69 -2.67 14.96
CA GLY A 195 13.89 -3.86 15.26
C GLY A 195 14.54 -5.17 14.82
N ALA A 196 15.09 -5.22 13.59
CA ALA A 196 15.72 -6.41 13.02
C ALA A 196 16.94 -6.89 13.82
N THR A 197 17.61 -6.01 14.57
CA THR A 197 18.74 -6.41 15.41
C THR A 197 18.35 -7.29 16.61
N ALA A 198 17.08 -7.32 17.00
CA ALA A 198 16.62 -8.07 18.16
C ALA A 198 16.81 -9.60 18.00
N PRO A 199 16.22 -10.27 16.99
CA PRO A 199 16.44 -11.70 16.78
C PRO A 199 17.90 -12.03 16.44
N SER A 200 18.60 -11.16 15.71
CA SER A 200 20.02 -11.34 15.40
C SER A 200 20.90 -11.31 16.66
N GLY A 201 20.64 -10.38 17.58
CA GLY A 201 21.33 -10.26 18.85
C GLY A 201 21.14 -11.50 19.72
N PHE A 202 19.91 -12.01 19.81
CA PHE A 202 19.61 -13.23 20.56
C PHE A 202 20.42 -14.43 20.08
N ILE A 203 20.43 -14.68 18.76
CA ILE A 203 21.15 -15.82 18.19
C ILE A 203 22.66 -15.65 18.31
N ILE A 204 23.21 -14.48 17.97
CA ILE A 204 24.64 -14.25 18.01
C ILE A 204 25.14 -14.33 19.47
N GLY A 205 24.38 -13.79 20.43
CA GLY A 205 24.66 -13.96 21.86
C GLY A 205 24.66 -15.44 22.27
N GLY A 206 23.69 -16.22 21.81
CA GLY A 206 23.64 -17.68 22.02
C GLY A 206 24.85 -18.41 21.43
N VAL A 207 25.26 -18.05 20.21
CA VAL A 207 26.39 -18.69 19.52
C VAL A 207 27.69 -18.39 20.25
N PHE A 208 27.99 -17.13 20.53
CA PHE A 208 29.22 -16.73 21.21
C PHE A 208 29.27 -17.26 22.65
N SER A 209 28.17 -17.19 23.39
CA SER A 209 28.12 -17.75 24.75
C SER A 209 28.30 -19.26 24.76
N SER A 210 27.66 -19.98 23.84
CA SER A 210 27.79 -21.43 23.71
C SER A 210 29.21 -21.86 23.34
N ILE A 211 29.85 -21.15 22.41
CA ILE A 211 31.25 -21.42 22.00
C ILE A 211 32.18 -21.18 23.19
N LEU A 212 32.10 -20.01 23.82
CA LEU A 212 32.99 -19.66 24.93
C LEU A 212 32.77 -20.57 26.14
N ALA A 213 31.52 -20.94 26.44
CA ALA A 213 31.21 -21.85 27.53
C ALA A 213 31.69 -23.28 27.30
N GLN A 214 31.66 -23.79 26.05
CA GLN A 214 32.10 -25.15 25.72
C GLN A 214 33.60 -25.28 25.47
N MET A 215 34.18 -24.34 24.72
CA MET A 215 35.54 -24.47 24.18
C MET A 215 36.60 -23.74 24.99
N THR A 216 36.19 -22.83 25.88
CA THR A 216 37.12 -22.03 26.67
C THR A 216 36.74 -22.08 28.14
N TRP A 217 35.84 -21.19 28.55
CA TRP A 217 35.31 -21.10 29.91
C TRP A 217 34.18 -20.05 29.91
N TRP A 218 33.04 -20.35 30.54
CA TRP A 218 31.82 -19.53 30.46
C TRP A 218 31.98 -18.06 30.92
N PRO A 219 32.83 -17.68 31.89
CA PRO A 219 33.04 -16.28 32.28
C PRO A 219 33.52 -15.40 31.13
N TRP A 220 34.24 -15.96 30.16
CA TRP A 220 34.68 -15.21 28.97
C TRP A 220 33.50 -14.67 28.16
N ALA A 221 32.35 -15.34 28.16
CA ALA A 221 31.15 -14.79 27.50
C ALA A 221 30.77 -13.44 28.11
N TYR A 222 30.79 -13.34 29.44
CA TYR A 222 30.47 -12.13 30.19
C TYR A 222 31.58 -11.07 30.11
N TRP A 223 32.85 -11.47 30.10
CA TRP A 223 33.96 -10.52 29.93
C TRP A 223 34.00 -9.90 28.54
N VAL A 224 33.81 -10.71 27.49
CA VAL A 224 33.72 -10.23 26.10
C VAL A 224 32.53 -9.29 25.93
N GLN A 225 31.36 -9.68 26.45
CA GLN A 225 30.19 -8.80 26.50
C GLN A 225 30.53 -7.46 27.18
N GLY A 226 31.22 -7.50 28.33
CA GLY A 226 31.65 -6.31 29.05
C GLY A 226 32.56 -5.40 28.22
N MET A 227 33.59 -5.97 27.60
CA MET A 227 34.53 -5.25 26.73
C MET A 227 33.82 -4.60 25.52
N VAL A 228 32.89 -5.33 24.89
CA VAL A 228 32.11 -4.82 23.76
C VAL A 228 31.18 -3.68 24.19
N CYS A 229 30.52 -3.80 25.35
CA CYS A 229 29.70 -2.72 25.90
C CYS A 229 30.53 -1.46 26.18
N PHE A 230 31.72 -1.58 26.77
CA PHE A 230 32.61 -0.42 26.96
C PHE A 230 33.06 0.19 25.63
N ALA A 231 33.37 -0.62 24.62
CA ALA A 231 33.68 -0.13 23.28
C ALA A 231 32.50 0.68 22.70
N PHE A 232 31.26 0.21 22.86
CA PHE A 232 30.08 0.97 22.44
C PHE A 232 29.80 2.22 23.28
N ALA A 233 30.14 2.23 24.57
CA ALA A 233 30.09 3.45 25.38
C ALA A 233 31.05 4.52 24.82
N VAL A 234 32.29 4.12 24.49
CA VAL A 234 33.29 5.00 23.86
C VAL A 234 32.81 5.46 22.47
N LEU A 235 32.32 4.55 21.64
CA LEU A 235 31.76 4.91 20.32
C LEU A 235 30.55 5.83 20.44
N GLY A 236 29.69 5.65 21.45
CA GLY A 236 28.57 6.55 21.74
C GLY A 236 29.05 7.98 22.07
N VAL A 237 30.18 8.12 22.76
CA VAL A 237 30.83 9.42 22.97
C VAL A 237 31.33 10.00 21.64
N LEU A 238 31.95 9.21 20.78
CA LEU A 238 32.59 9.69 19.55
C LEU A 238 31.59 9.99 18.41
N VAL A 239 30.51 9.21 18.32
CA VAL A 239 29.64 9.17 17.13
C VAL A 239 28.34 9.96 17.34
N ILE A 240 27.77 9.94 18.55
CA ILE A 240 26.50 10.62 18.84
C ILE A 240 26.78 12.10 19.12
N PRO A 241 26.21 13.05 18.36
CA PRO A 241 26.44 14.48 18.56
C PRO A 241 25.97 14.97 19.93
N HIS A 242 26.64 15.99 20.48
CA HIS A 242 26.15 16.65 21.69
C HIS A 242 24.91 17.49 21.36
N THR A 243 23.80 17.24 22.06
CA THR A 243 22.61 18.08 22.01
C THR A 243 22.49 18.89 23.28
N SER A 244 22.08 20.15 23.16
CA SER A 244 21.76 21.00 24.30
C SER A 244 20.70 20.36 25.19
N ARG A 245 20.81 20.58 26.51
CA ARG A 245 19.84 20.05 27.47
C ARG A 245 18.46 20.67 27.20
N PRO A 246 17.39 19.87 27.33
CA PRO A 246 16.03 20.38 27.20
C PRO A 246 15.76 21.54 28.17
N HIS A 247 15.19 22.63 27.66
CA HIS A 247 14.79 23.79 28.46
C HIS A 247 13.35 23.60 28.92
N PHE A 248 13.10 23.60 30.23
CA PHE A 248 11.77 23.45 30.81
C PHE A 248 11.14 24.82 31.05
N GLN A 249 9.85 25.00 30.74
CA GLN A 249 9.15 26.28 30.90
C GLN A 249 9.08 26.80 32.35
N LYS A 250 9.22 25.92 33.35
CA LYS A 250 9.36 26.31 34.78
C LYS A 250 10.59 25.66 35.42
N ASP A 251 11.25 26.39 36.32
CA ASP A 251 12.33 25.90 37.18
C ASP A 251 11.82 24.98 38.30
N LEU A 252 11.23 23.85 37.91
CA LEU A 252 10.90 22.78 38.84
C LEU A 252 12.18 22.05 39.29
N PRO A 253 12.26 21.65 40.57
CA PRO A 253 13.40 20.87 41.04
C PRO A 253 13.41 19.46 40.41
N ILE A 254 14.60 18.88 40.30
CA ILE A 254 14.82 17.65 39.53
C ILE A 254 14.03 16.44 40.05
N TRP A 255 13.79 16.37 41.36
CA TRP A 255 13.02 15.29 41.99
C TRP A 255 11.53 15.34 41.63
N VAL A 256 10.98 16.52 41.33
CA VAL A 256 9.62 16.68 40.80
C VAL A 256 9.60 16.33 39.32
N ARG A 257 10.58 16.80 38.54
CA ARG A 257 10.66 16.52 37.09
C ARG A 257 10.78 15.01 36.79
N LEU A 258 11.48 14.27 37.64
CA LEU A 258 11.68 12.83 37.50
C LEU A 258 10.55 11.99 38.11
N ASP A 259 9.61 12.61 38.82
CA ASP A 259 8.65 11.94 39.69
C ASP A 259 9.30 10.85 40.55
N LEU A 260 10.24 11.26 41.41
CA LEU A 260 11.06 10.30 42.16
C LEU A 260 10.20 9.41 43.09
N LEU A 261 9.07 9.93 43.58
CA LEU A 261 8.13 9.19 44.43
C LEU A 261 7.39 8.13 43.62
N GLY A 262 6.83 8.51 42.46
CA GLY A 262 6.19 7.57 41.52
C GLY A 262 7.18 6.52 41.01
N ALA A 263 8.38 6.94 40.61
CA ALA A 263 9.45 6.06 40.16
C ALA A 263 9.83 5.02 41.24
N ALA A 264 10.04 5.46 42.48
CA ALA A 264 10.39 4.57 43.58
C ALA A 264 9.26 3.59 43.91
N ALA A 265 8.02 4.07 44.01
CA ALA A 265 6.86 3.23 44.29
C ALA A 265 6.65 2.19 43.18
N GLY A 266 6.72 2.59 41.91
CA GLY A 266 6.58 1.72 40.75
C GLY A 266 7.67 0.65 40.69
N ILE A 267 8.95 1.04 40.85
CA ILE A 267 10.08 0.09 40.86
C ILE A 267 9.93 -0.91 42.01
N ILE A 268 9.67 -0.44 43.24
CA ILE A 268 9.53 -1.31 44.41
C ILE A 268 8.37 -2.29 44.22
N ALA A 269 7.22 -1.81 43.75
CA ALA A 269 6.06 -2.66 43.49
C ALA A 269 6.36 -3.77 42.47
N LEU A 270 6.93 -3.41 41.32
CA LEU A 270 7.22 -4.36 40.24
C LEU A 270 8.33 -5.35 40.65
N VAL A 271 9.37 -4.90 41.35
CA VAL A 271 10.42 -5.79 41.86
C VAL A 271 9.83 -6.79 42.87
N LEU A 272 9.02 -6.34 43.82
CA LEU A 272 8.42 -7.22 44.83
C LEU A 272 7.49 -8.27 44.23
N ILE A 273 6.61 -7.86 43.31
CA ILE A 273 5.67 -8.77 42.64
C ILE A 273 6.43 -9.85 41.85
N ASN A 274 7.41 -9.42 41.05
CA ASN A 274 8.15 -10.35 40.20
C ASN A 274 9.10 -11.24 41.00
N PHE A 275 9.78 -10.69 42.00
CA PHE A 275 10.64 -11.45 42.91
C PHE A 275 9.84 -12.53 43.62
N ALA A 276 8.65 -12.21 44.14
CA ALA A 276 7.78 -13.19 44.79
C ALA A 276 7.47 -14.39 43.88
N TRP A 277 7.15 -14.17 42.59
CA TRP A 277 6.84 -15.25 41.64
C TRP A 277 8.03 -16.10 41.24
N ASN A 278 9.16 -15.48 40.94
CA ASN A 278 10.36 -16.23 40.60
C ASN A 278 10.88 -16.99 41.84
N GLN A 279 10.77 -16.41 43.02
CA GLN A 279 11.20 -17.03 44.26
C GLN A 279 10.26 -18.15 44.73
N ALA A 280 8.95 -18.04 44.46
CA ALA A 280 7.97 -19.08 44.79
C ALA A 280 8.30 -20.44 44.14
N ALA A 281 8.85 -20.42 42.91
CA ALA A 281 9.28 -21.63 42.22
C ALA A 281 10.44 -22.35 42.92
N LEU A 282 11.27 -21.60 43.66
CA LEU A 282 12.46 -22.09 44.37
C LEU A 282 12.14 -22.54 45.80
N VAL A 283 11.58 -21.65 46.62
CA VAL A 283 11.36 -21.92 48.06
C VAL A 283 9.97 -22.44 48.40
N GLY A 284 9.08 -22.48 47.41
CA GLY A 284 7.69 -22.87 47.58
C GLY A 284 6.79 -21.78 48.19
N TRP A 285 5.49 -21.99 48.00
CA TRP A 285 4.44 -21.06 48.43
C TRP A 285 4.12 -21.10 49.92
N ALA A 286 4.50 -22.17 50.60
CA ALA A 286 4.33 -22.30 52.04
C ALA A 286 5.21 -21.29 52.81
N THR A 287 6.26 -20.77 52.18
CA THR A 287 7.21 -19.85 52.80
C THR A 287 6.58 -18.47 53.00
N PRO A 288 6.48 -17.94 54.25
CA PRO A 288 5.68 -16.75 54.55
C PRO A 288 6.06 -15.49 53.78
N TYR A 289 7.36 -15.24 53.60
CA TYR A 289 7.79 -14.00 52.95
C TYR A 289 7.33 -13.92 51.48
N THR A 290 7.11 -15.05 50.80
CA THR A 290 6.74 -15.08 49.38
C THR A 290 5.40 -14.37 49.12
N TYR A 291 4.33 -14.77 49.82
CA TYR A 291 3.02 -14.13 49.64
C TYR A 291 2.93 -12.78 50.35
N VAL A 292 3.71 -12.53 51.41
CA VAL A 292 3.80 -11.20 52.04
C VAL A 292 4.39 -10.18 51.07
N LEU A 293 5.52 -10.49 50.41
CA LEU A 293 6.12 -9.59 49.41
C LEU A 293 5.16 -9.32 48.25
N LEU A 294 4.38 -10.33 47.82
CA LEU A 294 3.36 -10.16 46.79
C LEU A 294 2.24 -9.21 47.22
N ILE A 295 1.67 -9.41 48.41
CA ILE A 295 0.60 -8.56 48.95
C ILE A 295 1.10 -7.12 49.10
N VAL A 296 2.28 -6.94 49.70
CA VAL A 296 2.92 -5.62 49.84
C VAL A 296 3.18 -5.00 48.47
N GLY A 297 3.66 -5.78 47.50
CA GLY A 297 3.88 -5.34 46.12
C GLY A 297 2.61 -4.79 45.47
N PHE A 298 1.47 -5.49 45.57
CA PHE A 298 0.20 -4.99 45.04
C PHE A 298 -0.34 -3.76 45.78
N ILE A 299 -0.14 -3.68 47.10
CA ILE A 299 -0.50 -2.48 47.89
C ILE A 299 0.31 -1.27 47.41
N ILE A 300 1.62 -1.43 47.26
CA ILE A 300 2.51 -0.36 46.76
C ILE A 300 2.17 -0.03 45.30
N PHE A 301 1.80 -1.01 44.47
CA PHE A 301 1.34 -0.75 43.11
C PHE A 301 0.05 0.10 43.08
N GLY A 302 -0.92 -0.18 43.96
CA GLY A 302 -2.08 0.68 44.15
C GLY A 302 -1.71 2.10 44.60
N GLY A 303 -0.73 2.21 45.51
CA GLY A 303 -0.15 3.48 45.92
C GLY A 303 0.55 4.24 44.78
N PHE A 304 1.29 3.54 43.91
CA PHE A 304 1.90 4.10 42.72
C PHE A 304 0.85 4.72 41.78
N LEU A 305 -0.24 4.01 41.49
CA LEU A 305 -1.33 4.54 40.66
C LEU A 305 -2.02 5.75 41.29
N TRP A 306 -2.08 5.81 42.63
CA TRP A 306 -2.58 6.98 43.35
C TRP A 306 -1.62 8.18 43.25
N ILE A 307 -0.32 7.93 43.41
CA ILE A 307 0.74 8.95 43.30
C ILE A 307 0.75 9.56 41.90
N GLU A 308 0.74 8.73 40.85
CA GLU A 308 0.77 9.17 39.45
C GLU A 308 -0.43 10.06 39.09
N ARG A 309 -1.59 9.85 39.71
CA ARG A 309 -2.78 10.70 39.49
C ARG A 309 -2.65 12.10 40.07
N ILE A 310 -1.76 12.30 41.05
CA ILE A 310 -1.59 13.56 41.79
C ILE A 310 -0.26 14.25 41.43
N ALA A 311 0.68 13.51 40.85
CA ALA A 311 2.00 14.01 40.47
C ALA A 311 1.90 15.18 39.48
N GLN A 312 2.76 16.18 39.67
CA GLN A 312 2.85 17.34 38.76
C GLN A 312 3.53 17.00 37.43
N CYS A 313 4.35 15.94 37.39
CA CYS A 313 5.09 15.49 36.23
C CYS A 313 5.10 13.94 36.19
N PRO A 314 3.93 13.30 36.03
CA PRO A 314 3.77 11.84 36.15
C PRO A 314 4.64 11.08 35.14
N LEU A 315 5.08 9.87 35.50
CA LEU A 315 5.70 8.93 34.55
C LEU A 315 4.68 8.41 33.54
N LEU A 316 3.45 8.16 33.99
CA LEU A 316 2.33 7.70 33.19
C LEU A 316 1.20 8.74 33.26
N PRO A 317 1.12 9.68 32.29
CA PRO A 317 0.07 10.69 32.27
C PRO A 317 -1.32 10.05 32.21
N SER A 318 -2.32 10.72 32.79
CA SER A 318 -3.69 10.18 32.86
C SER A 318 -4.29 9.86 31.48
N ALA A 319 -3.82 10.57 30.44
CA ALA A 319 -4.18 10.32 29.04
C ALA A 319 -3.78 8.93 28.52
N VAL A 320 -2.89 8.22 29.22
CA VAL A 320 -2.46 6.85 28.87
C VAL A 320 -3.54 5.82 29.18
N PHE A 321 -4.36 6.04 30.21
CA PHE A 321 -5.33 5.08 30.71
C PHE A 321 -6.62 5.06 29.87
N THR A 322 -6.51 4.63 28.61
CA THR A 322 -7.63 4.38 27.71
C THR A 322 -8.14 2.94 27.81
N GLY A 323 -9.35 2.66 27.30
CA GLY A 323 -9.86 1.28 27.22
C GLY A 323 -8.96 0.37 26.37
N ASP A 324 -8.42 0.91 25.27
CA ASP A 324 -7.49 0.23 24.37
C ASP A 324 -6.17 -0.17 25.05
N LEU A 325 -5.74 0.58 26.07
CA LEU A 325 -4.54 0.29 26.84
C LEU A 325 -4.59 -1.11 27.45
N ALA A 326 -5.68 -1.42 28.15
CA ALA A 326 -5.81 -2.67 28.89
C ALA A 326 -5.85 -3.87 27.94
N TRP A 327 -6.54 -3.74 26.80
CA TRP A 327 -6.61 -4.78 25.77
C TRP A 327 -5.23 -5.09 25.18
N VAL A 328 -4.52 -4.05 24.73
CA VAL A 328 -3.21 -4.21 24.08
C VAL A 328 -2.17 -4.76 25.06
N LEU A 329 -2.06 -4.16 26.25
CA LEU A 329 -1.09 -4.64 27.24
C LEU A 329 -1.44 -6.04 27.75
N GLY A 330 -2.71 -6.40 27.84
CA GLY A 330 -3.15 -7.76 28.17
C GLY A 330 -2.70 -8.79 27.13
N CYS A 331 -2.91 -8.51 25.83
CA CYS A 331 -2.43 -9.38 24.75
C CYS A 331 -0.91 -9.50 24.74
N ILE A 332 -0.20 -8.37 24.89
CA ILE A 332 1.27 -8.36 24.93
C ILE A 332 1.77 -9.14 26.14
N ALA A 333 1.20 -8.92 27.31
CA ALA A 333 1.63 -9.62 28.51
C ALA A 333 1.46 -11.14 28.37
N ALA A 334 0.29 -11.59 27.92
CA ALA A 334 -0.01 -13.00 27.75
C ALA A 334 0.88 -13.66 26.65
N GLY A 335 0.98 -13.02 25.49
CA GLY A 335 1.79 -13.51 24.37
C GLY A 335 3.28 -13.59 24.72
N TRP A 336 3.85 -12.54 25.33
CA TRP A 336 5.27 -12.50 25.66
C TRP A 336 5.65 -13.34 26.87
N SER A 337 4.74 -13.56 27.83
CA SER A 337 4.92 -14.61 28.84
C SER A 337 5.01 -15.99 28.19
N SER A 338 4.13 -16.31 27.23
CA SER A 338 4.20 -17.58 26.50
C SER A 338 5.51 -17.73 25.70
N PHE A 339 6.00 -16.62 25.12
CA PHE A 339 7.28 -16.58 24.41
C PHE A 339 8.48 -16.85 25.32
N GLY A 340 8.52 -16.20 26.49
CA GLY A 340 9.55 -16.44 27.50
C GLY A 340 9.62 -17.90 27.95
N ILE A 341 8.45 -18.54 28.09
CA ILE A 341 8.35 -19.96 28.45
C ILE A 341 8.93 -20.83 27.31
N ILE A 342 8.42 -20.71 26.09
CA ILE A 342 8.88 -21.59 25.00
C ILE A 342 10.37 -21.41 24.71
N ILE A 343 10.90 -20.18 24.75
CA ILE A 343 12.32 -19.97 24.45
C ILE A 343 13.20 -20.62 25.50
N TYR A 344 12.89 -20.48 26.79
CA TYR A 344 13.64 -21.14 27.85
C TYR A 344 13.53 -22.66 27.76
N TYR A 345 12.30 -23.19 27.73
CA TYR A 345 12.09 -24.64 27.70
C TYR A 345 12.52 -25.30 26.38
N PHE A 346 12.67 -24.55 25.29
CA PHE A 346 13.30 -25.05 24.08
C PHE A 346 14.75 -25.46 24.33
N TYR A 347 15.56 -24.59 24.92
CA TYR A 347 16.95 -24.91 25.27
C TYR A 347 17.02 -26.04 26.30
N GLN A 348 16.19 -25.97 27.34
CA GLN A 348 16.10 -27.02 28.36
C GLN A 348 15.79 -28.41 27.76
N PHE A 349 14.81 -28.47 26.86
CA PHE A 349 14.46 -29.72 26.18
C PHE A 349 15.58 -30.20 25.24
N MET A 350 16.24 -29.29 24.53
CA MET A 350 17.31 -29.68 23.61
C MET A 350 18.56 -30.16 24.34
N GLU A 351 18.93 -29.53 25.46
CA GLU A 351 20.14 -29.88 26.21
C GLU A 351 19.92 -31.07 27.13
N GLU A 352 18.89 -31.05 27.98
CA GLU A 352 18.73 -32.06 29.03
C GLU A 352 18.00 -33.31 28.53
N ILE A 353 16.93 -33.15 27.74
CA ILE A 353 16.14 -34.29 27.24
C ILE A 353 16.78 -34.92 25.99
N LYS A 354 17.29 -34.10 25.07
CA LYS A 354 17.91 -34.58 23.82
C LYS A 354 19.44 -34.69 23.88
N GLY A 355 20.10 -34.28 24.97
CA GLY A 355 21.55 -34.38 25.12
C GLY A 355 22.36 -33.54 24.13
N ASN A 356 21.78 -32.48 23.56
CA ASN A 356 22.51 -31.62 22.62
C ASN A 356 23.46 -30.69 23.38
N SER A 357 24.56 -30.28 22.73
CA SER A 357 25.36 -29.18 23.26
C SER A 357 24.62 -27.83 23.15
N PRO A 358 24.93 -26.84 24.00
CA PRO A 358 24.40 -25.48 23.90
C PRO A 358 24.49 -24.86 22.50
N LEU A 359 25.60 -25.15 21.80
CA LEU A 359 25.85 -24.63 20.46
C LEU A 359 24.91 -25.26 19.44
N LEU A 360 24.67 -26.57 19.56
CA LEU A 360 23.71 -27.28 18.71
C LEU A 360 22.26 -26.87 19.03
N ALA A 361 21.92 -26.65 20.30
CA ALA A 361 20.61 -26.10 20.70
C ALA A 361 20.40 -24.70 20.09
N THR A 362 21.41 -23.83 20.16
CA THR A 362 21.39 -22.52 19.51
C THR A 362 21.23 -22.64 18.00
N ALA A 363 22.00 -23.53 17.34
CA ALA A 363 21.89 -23.77 15.90
C ALA A 363 20.48 -24.21 15.48
N LYS A 364 19.80 -25.01 16.31
CA LYS A 364 18.40 -25.42 16.12
C LYS A 364 17.38 -24.30 16.36
N TRP A 365 17.77 -23.20 17.00
CA TRP A 365 16.90 -22.02 17.13
C TRP A 365 17.12 -21.00 16.00
N VAL A 366 18.21 -21.11 15.22
CA VAL A 366 18.56 -20.14 14.17
C VAL A 366 17.44 -19.91 13.17
N ALA A 367 16.63 -20.92 12.86
CA ALA A 367 15.49 -20.83 11.96
C ALA A 367 14.47 -19.74 12.37
N ALA A 368 14.39 -19.39 13.65
CA ALA A 368 13.53 -18.33 14.14
C ALA A 368 13.90 -16.94 13.59
N ALA A 369 15.18 -16.64 13.33
CA ALA A 369 15.58 -15.32 12.82
C ALA A 369 15.14 -15.01 11.38
N PRO A 370 15.40 -15.85 10.36
CA PRO A 370 14.92 -15.58 9.02
C PRO A 370 13.39 -15.60 8.97
N SER A 371 12.74 -16.47 9.76
CA SER A 371 11.28 -16.49 9.90
C SER A 371 10.75 -15.18 10.49
N GLY A 372 11.36 -14.70 11.57
CA GLY A 372 11.01 -13.44 12.21
C GLY A 372 11.25 -12.21 11.33
N ALA A 373 12.36 -12.19 10.57
CA ALA A 373 12.63 -11.13 9.59
C ALA A 373 11.54 -11.08 8.49
N ILE A 374 11.10 -12.25 8.00
CA ILE A 374 9.97 -12.33 7.06
C ILE A 374 8.68 -11.83 7.72
N ALA A 375 8.42 -12.24 8.97
CA ALA A 375 7.25 -11.81 9.72
C ALA A 375 7.23 -10.28 9.94
N ALA A 376 8.36 -9.66 10.28
CA ALA A 376 8.49 -8.22 10.45
C ALA A 376 8.22 -7.45 9.15
N LEU A 377 8.78 -7.90 8.02
CA LEU A 377 8.54 -7.29 6.70
C LEU A 377 7.06 -7.40 6.29
N LEU A 378 6.47 -8.58 6.46
CA LEU A 378 5.06 -8.79 6.15
C LEU A 378 4.15 -8.01 7.10
N THR A 379 4.50 -7.87 8.37
CA THR A 379 3.76 -7.05 9.33
C THR A 379 3.73 -5.59 8.91
N GLY A 380 4.87 -5.02 8.49
CA GLY A 380 4.91 -3.67 7.93
C GLY A 380 3.99 -3.49 6.72
N PHE A 381 3.94 -4.50 5.83
CA PHE A 381 3.01 -4.51 4.70
C PHE A 381 1.53 -4.63 5.13
N LEU A 382 1.23 -5.50 6.11
CA LEU A 382 -0.12 -5.74 6.59
C LEU A 382 -0.69 -4.55 7.37
N LEU A 383 0.13 -3.83 8.15
CA LEU A 383 -0.29 -2.64 8.91
C LEU A 383 -0.81 -1.51 7.99
N GLY A 384 -0.37 -1.46 6.73
CA GLY A 384 -0.90 -0.53 5.72
C GLY A 384 -2.20 -0.97 5.05
N ARG A 385 -2.68 -2.20 5.28
CA ARG A 385 -3.84 -2.79 4.59
C ARG A 385 -4.92 -3.32 5.53
N GLN A 386 -4.58 -3.66 6.76
CA GLN A 386 -5.46 -4.30 7.73
C GLN A 386 -5.43 -3.53 9.05
N PRO A 387 -6.53 -3.52 9.82
CA PRO A 387 -6.52 -2.97 11.17
C PRO A 387 -5.44 -3.64 12.04
N PRO A 388 -4.68 -2.87 12.85
CA PRO A 388 -3.65 -3.44 13.72
C PRO A 388 -4.15 -4.50 14.72
N SER A 389 -5.43 -4.44 15.11
CA SER A 389 -6.08 -5.44 15.97
C SER A 389 -6.14 -6.83 15.33
N VAL A 390 -6.37 -6.92 14.01
CA VAL A 390 -6.36 -8.19 13.26
C VAL A 390 -4.96 -8.80 13.25
N ILE A 391 -3.94 -7.96 13.12
CA ILE A 391 -2.54 -8.40 13.10
C ILE A 391 -2.12 -8.88 14.50
N MET A 392 -2.58 -8.21 15.56
CA MET A 392 -2.42 -8.66 16.94
C MET A 392 -3.10 -10.02 17.17
N PHE A 393 -4.32 -10.23 16.67
CA PHE A 393 -5.00 -11.53 16.72
C PHE A 393 -4.19 -12.62 16.02
N CYS A 394 -3.68 -12.37 14.81
CA CYS A 394 -2.79 -13.31 14.12
C CYS A 394 -1.55 -13.64 14.94
N ALA A 395 -0.95 -12.64 15.60
CA ALA A 395 0.20 -12.85 16.49
C ALA A 395 -0.12 -13.83 17.62
N MET A 396 -1.28 -13.70 18.27
CA MET A 396 -1.73 -14.61 19.32
C MET A 396 -1.99 -16.04 18.81
N VAL A 397 -2.49 -16.17 17.58
CA VAL A 397 -2.62 -17.49 16.91
C VAL A 397 -1.25 -18.13 16.72
N PHE A 398 -0.25 -17.38 16.26
CA PHE A 398 1.10 -17.89 16.06
C PHE A 398 1.77 -18.30 17.38
N PHE A 399 1.63 -17.51 18.46
CA PHE A 399 2.10 -17.92 19.79
C PHE A 399 1.45 -19.24 20.23
N THR A 400 0.12 -19.34 20.13
CA THR A 400 -0.64 -20.52 20.55
C THR A 400 -0.24 -21.75 19.74
N ALA A 401 -0.15 -21.62 18.41
CA ALA A 401 0.23 -22.70 17.51
C ALA A 401 1.68 -23.15 17.75
N GLY A 402 2.62 -22.20 17.89
CA GLY A 402 4.03 -22.49 18.11
C GLY A 402 4.28 -23.28 19.39
N LEU A 403 3.66 -22.85 20.49
CA LEU A 403 3.72 -23.58 21.76
C LEU A 403 3.02 -24.94 21.69
N SER A 404 1.85 -25.02 21.04
CA SER A 404 1.12 -26.29 20.92
C SER A 404 1.91 -27.34 20.16
N VAL A 405 2.58 -26.93 19.06
CA VAL A 405 3.46 -27.81 18.30
C VAL A 405 4.65 -28.24 19.16
N PHE A 406 5.32 -27.32 19.86
CA PHE A 406 6.49 -27.65 20.65
C PHE A 406 6.18 -28.54 21.88
N ALA A 407 5.07 -28.26 22.58
CA ALA A 407 4.65 -29.02 23.76
C ALA A 407 4.38 -30.51 23.47
N THR A 408 4.10 -30.85 22.21
CA THR A 408 3.78 -32.21 21.76
C THR A 408 4.97 -32.95 21.15
N VAL A 409 6.17 -32.35 21.11
CA VAL A 409 7.39 -32.97 20.55
C VAL A 409 7.68 -34.31 21.23
N PRO A 410 7.73 -35.42 20.48
CA PRO A 410 8.25 -36.70 20.97
C PRO A 410 9.76 -36.61 21.20
N VAL A 411 10.25 -37.31 22.22
CA VAL A 411 11.67 -37.29 22.63
C VAL A 411 12.57 -37.74 21.47
N ASP A 412 12.24 -38.87 20.83
CA ASP A 412 13.05 -39.48 19.76
C ASP A 412 12.81 -38.86 18.38
N GLN A 413 11.96 -37.82 18.28
CA GLN A 413 11.64 -37.21 16.99
C GLN A 413 12.83 -36.40 16.46
N THR A 414 13.02 -36.39 15.14
CA THR A 414 14.03 -35.54 14.49
C THR A 414 13.70 -34.05 14.69
N TYR A 415 14.73 -33.20 14.68
CA TYR A 415 14.56 -31.75 14.79
C TYR A 415 13.67 -31.18 13.67
N TRP A 416 13.83 -31.67 12.44
CA TRP A 416 13.17 -31.16 11.24
C TRP A 416 11.65 -31.34 11.20
N ALA A 417 11.11 -32.16 12.11
CA ALA A 417 9.67 -32.31 12.28
C ALA A 417 9.11 -31.14 13.12
N GLN A 418 8.66 -31.38 14.35
CA GLN A 418 7.91 -30.36 15.10
C GLN A 418 8.79 -29.25 15.68
N ALA A 419 10.03 -29.54 16.11
CA ALA A 419 10.88 -28.53 16.76
C ALA A 419 11.31 -27.41 15.80
N PHE A 420 11.65 -27.75 14.56
CA PHE A 420 11.91 -26.77 13.49
C PHE A 420 10.66 -25.96 13.14
N VAL A 421 9.51 -26.62 13.00
CA VAL A 421 8.25 -25.93 12.70
C VAL A 421 7.85 -24.98 13.83
N ALA A 422 8.04 -25.38 15.09
CA ALA A 422 7.77 -24.54 16.25
C ALA A 422 8.66 -23.28 16.28
N SER A 423 9.96 -23.40 15.94
CA SER A 423 10.86 -22.23 15.92
C SER A 423 10.50 -21.25 14.80
N LEU A 424 10.04 -21.74 13.64
CA LEU A 424 9.48 -20.89 12.58
C LEU A 424 8.20 -20.18 13.06
N ILE A 425 7.20 -20.92 13.52
CA ILE A 425 5.87 -20.38 13.86
C ILE A 425 5.95 -19.36 15.01
N THR A 426 6.72 -19.66 16.05
CA THR A 426 6.76 -18.85 17.28
C THR A 426 7.29 -17.43 17.03
N SER A 427 8.27 -17.28 16.11
CA SER A 427 8.81 -15.96 15.74
C SER A 427 7.76 -15.00 15.18
N TRP A 428 6.74 -15.50 14.48
CA TRP A 428 5.67 -14.67 13.94
C TRP A 428 4.81 -14.03 15.02
N GLY A 429 4.54 -14.74 16.12
CA GLY A 429 3.81 -14.18 17.25
C GLY A 429 4.55 -12.98 17.86
N MET A 430 5.87 -13.12 18.01
CA MET A 430 6.73 -12.06 18.55
C MET A 430 6.78 -10.83 17.63
N ASP A 431 7.13 -11.05 16.36
CA ASP A 431 7.41 -9.96 15.42
C ASP A 431 6.15 -9.27 14.87
N MET A 432 4.98 -9.92 14.96
CA MET A 432 3.69 -9.29 14.65
C MET A 432 3.12 -8.49 15.83
N SER A 433 3.25 -8.99 17.06
CA SER A 433 2.60 -8.39 18.25
C SER A 433 3.24 -7.06 18.65
N PHE A 434 4.57 -6.95 18.63
CA PHE A 434 5.29 -5.74 19.04
C PHE A 434 4.93 -4.48 18.22
N PRO A 435 5.07 -4.47 16.88
CA PRO A 435 4.74 -3.29 16.09
C PRO A 435 3.24 -2.98 16.10
N SER A 436 2.38 -4.00 16.10
CA SER A 436 0.92 -3.82 16.17
C SER A 436 0.51 -3.15 17.48
N GLY A 437 1.03 -3.64 18.61
CA GLY A 437 0.74 -3.08 19.93
C GLY A 437 1.26 -1.66 20.09
N THR A 438 2.47 -1.41 19.59
CA THR A 438 3.05 -0.06 19.59
C THR A 438 2.21 0.91 18.77
N LEU A 439 1.73 0.50 17.59
CA LEU A 439 0.92 1.35 16.73
C LEU A 439 -0.47 1.64 17.33
N ILE A 440 -1.15 0.62 17.87
CA ILE A 440 -2.47 0.80 18.51
C ILE A 440 -2.37 1.80 19.65
N LEU A 441 -1.41 1.61 20.55
CA LEU A 441 -1.20 2.50 21.68
C LEU A 441 -0.77 3.89 21.23
N SER A 442 0.14 4.00 20.26
CA SER A 442 0.54 5.30 19.72
C SER A 442 -0.65 6.06 19.11
N ASN A 443 -1.57 5.39 18.43
CA ASN A 443 -2.76 6.02 17.85
C ASN A 443 -3.79 6.43 18.91
N SER A 444 -3.80 5.75 20.05
CA SER A 444 -4.71 6.04 21.17
C SER A 444 -4.21 7.19 22.06
N MET A 445 -2.98 7.65 21.84
CA MET A 445 -2.32 8.68 22.64
C MET A 445 -2.28 10.01 21.90
N PRO A 446 -2.35 11.16 22.60
CA PRO A 446 -2.03 12.45 22.02
C PRO A 446 -0.65 12.46 21.35
N HIS A 447 -0.48 13.24 20.27
CA HIS A 447 0.76 13.27 19.48
C HIS A 447 2.04 13.49 20.30
N HIS A 448 1.97 14.22 21.40
CA HIS A 448 3.11 14.49 22.28
C HIS A 448 3.47 13.32 23.22
N HIS A 449 2.58 12.34 23.40
CA HIS A 449 2.78 11.14 24.23
C HIS A 449 3.04 9.86 23.42
N GLN A 450 3.08 9.93 22.09
CA GLN A 450 3.27 8.75 21.23
C GLN A 450 4.58 7.99 21.50
N GLY A 451 5.64 8.69 21.92
CA GLY A 451 6.91 8.04 22.32
C GLY A 451 6.80 7.17 23.58
N LEU A 452 5.83 7.45 24.45
CA LEU A 452 5.57 6.67 25.66
C LEU A 452 4.95 5.30 25.33
N ALA A 453 4.15 5.22 24.26
CA ALA A 453 3.49 3.98 23.84
C ALA A 453 4.50 2.85 23.56
N ALA A 454 5.56 3.14 22.80
CA ALA A 454 6.62 2.17 22.52
C ALA A 454 7.33 1.71 23.80
N SER A 455 7.64 2.65 24.71
CA SER A 455 8.31 2.34 25.98
C SER A 455 7.45 1.47 26.89
N LEU A 456 6.14 1.70 26.92
CA LEU A 456 5.18 0.93 27.72
C LEU A 456 5.00 -0.50 27.17
N VAL A 457 4.97 -0.65 25.84
CA VAL A 457 5.00 -1.96 25.17
C VAL A 457 6.29 -2.70 25.53
N THR A 458 7.46 -2.09 25.34
CA THR A 458 8.75 -2.74 25.63
C THR A 458 8.91 -3.11 27.10
N THR A 459 8.39 -2.27 28.01
CA THR A 459 8.30 -2.55 29.45
C THR A 459 7.51 -3.82 29.71
N THR A 460 6.30 -3.90 29.14
CA THR A 460 5.40 -5.04 29.31
C THR A 460 6.01 -6.32 28.74
N VAL A 461 6.61 -6.25 27.54
CA VAL A 461 7.32 -7.37 26.91
C VAL A 461 8.36 -7.99 27.84
N ASN A 462 9.31 -7.20 28.34
CA ASN A 462 10.42 -7.74 29.14
C ASN A 462 9.97 -8.19 30.52
N TYR A 463 9.06 -7.45 31.15
CA TYR A 463 8.51 -7.81 32.45
C TYR A 463 7.70 -9.12 32.39
N SER A 464 6.90 -9.30 31.33
CA SER A 464 6.12 -10.51 31.09
C SER A 464 6.94 -11.75 30.78
N ILE A 465 8.09 -11.62 30.11
CA ILE A 465 9.05 -12.73 29.93
C ILE A 465 9.50 -13.25 31.31
N SER A 466 9.92 -12.34 32.21
CA SER A 466 10.39 -12.70 33.55
C SER A 466 9.28 -13.32 34.42
N LEU A 467 8.09 -12.73 34.44
CA LEU A 467 6.94 -13.32 35.16
C LEU A 467 6.53 -14.69 34.59
N GLY A 468 6.54 -14.82 33.26
CA GLY A 468 6.23 -16.07 32.56
C GLY A 468 7.13 -17.21 33.01
N LEU A 469 8.44 -16.94 33.19
CA LEU A 469 9.39 -17.93 33.72
C LEU A 469 9.09 -18.31 35.17
N GLY A 470 8.79 -17.36 36.06
CA GLY A 470 8.43 -17.67 37.44
C GLY A 470 7.16 -18.53 37.56
N PHE A 471 6.14 -18.23 36.74
CA PHE A 471 4.92 -19.04 36.64
C PHE A 471 5.23 -20.46 36.14
N ALA A 472 5.99 -20.58 35.07
CA ALA A 472 6.33 -21.86 34.47
C ALA A 472 7.23 -22.71 35.38
N GLY A 473 8.20 -22.09 36.04
CA GLY A 473 9.06 -22.76 37.03
C GLY A 473 8.27 -23.28 38.23
N THR A 474 7.23 -22.54 38.67
CA THR A 474 6.31 -23.03 39.71
C THR A 474 5.53 -24.27 39.24
N VAL A 475 5.03 -24.27 38.00
CA VAL A 475 4.32 -25.44 37.45
C VAL A 475 5.27 -26.62 37.28
N GLU A 476 6.48 -26.38 36.77
CA GLU A 476 7.51 -27.39 36.61
C GLU A 476 7.85 -28.06 37.96
N SER A 477 8.14 -27.26 38.99
CA SER A 477 8.57 -27.78 40.29
C SER A 477 7.50 -28.62 40.99
N ASN A 478 6.22 -28.35 40.74
CA ASN A 478 5.11 -29.11 41.30
C ASN A 478 4.75 -30.37 40.49
N VAL A 479 5.07 -30.41 39.19
CA VAL A 479 4.64 -31.49 38.28
C VAL A 479 5.77 -32.46 37.94
N ASN A 480 7.04 -32.11 38.20
CA ASN A 480 8.22 -32.92 37.86
C ASN A 480 8.47 -34.13 38.79
N ASP A 481 7.52 -34.46 39.69
CA ASP A 481 7.60 -35.58 40.65
C ASP A 481 8.89 -35.56 41.50
N GLY A 482 9.31 -34.36 41.96
CA GLY A 482 10.53 -34.19 42.76
C GLY A 482 11.82 -34.44 41.96
N GLY A 483 11.79 -34.11 40.66
CA GLY A 483 12.90 -34.30 39.72
C GLY A 483 12.95 -35.68 39.07
N ARG A 484 12.06 -36.61 39.41
CA ARG A 484 12.03 -37.97 38.81
C ARG A 484 11.44 -37.98 37.40
N ASN A 485 10.64 -36.99 37.03
CA ASN A 485 10.00 -36.89 35.72
C ASN A 485 10.16 -35.49 35.11
N VAL A 486 11.39 -35.16 34.71
CA VAL A 486 11.76 -33.85 34.14
C VAL A 486 10.93 -33.52 32.89
N LEU A 487 10.69 -34.50 32.01
CA LEU A 487 9.88 -34.30 30.81
C LEU A 487 8.45 -33.85 31.13
N ARG A 488 7.83 -34.43 32.18
CA ARG A 488 6.49 -34.03 32.62
C ARG A 488 6.48 -32.61 33.19
N GLY A 489 7.53 -32.23 33.91
CA GLY A 489 7.74 -30.85 34.38
C GLY A 489 7.80 -29.85 33.21
N TYR A 490 8.64 -30.11 32.22
CA TYR A 490 8.78 -29.25 31.03
C TYR A 490 7.48 -29.15 30.23
N ARG A 491 6.77 -30.26 30.04
CA ARG A 491 5.46 -30.25 29.39
C ARG A 491 4.43 -29.46 30.19
N GLY A 492 4.41 -29.59 31.51
CA GLY A 492 3.55 -28.79 32.39
C GLY A 492 3.77 -27.29 32.21
N ALA A 493 5.03 -26.86 32.22
CA ALA A 493 5.41 -25.48 31.93
C ALA A 493 4.98 -25.02 30.53
N LEU A 494 5.19 -25.85 29.50
CA LEU A 494 4.76 -25.53 28.13
C LEU A 494 3.24 -25.46 27.99
N TYR A 495 2.48 -26.31 28.68
CA TYR A 495 1.01 -26.24 28.71
C TYR A 495 0.50 -24.96 29.40
N LEU A 496 1.18 -24.49 30.45
CA LEU A 496 0.90 -23.17 31.02
C LEU A 496 1.14 -22.06 29.99
N GLY A 497 2.22 -22.17 29.21
CA GLY A 497 2.47 -21.27 28.10
C GLY A 497 1.34 -21.28 27.05
N ILE A 498 0.80 -22.45 26.68
CA ILE A 498 -0.39 -22.55 25.82
C ILE A 498 -1.58 -21.83 26.47
N GLY A 499 -1.76 -21.98 27.78
CA GLY A 499 -2.78 -21.27 28.55
C GLY A 499 -2.66 -19.75 28.42
N PHE A 500 -1.45 -19.20 28.57
CA PHE A 500 -1.21 -17.76 28.38
C PHE A 500 -1.44 -17.33 26.92
N ALA A 501 -0.92 -18.06 25.94
CA ALA A 501 -1.14 -17.73 24.53
C ALA A 501 -2.64 -17.78 24.16
N GLY A 502 -3.38 -18.77 24.66
CA GLY A 502 -4.82 -18.91 24.50
C GLY A 502 -5.61 -17.80 25.19
N LEU A 503 -5.20 -17.37 26.40
CA LEU A 503 -5.76 -16.19 27.05
C LEU A 503 -5.54 -14.94 26.19
N GLY A 504 -4.32 -14.73 25.68
CA GLY A 504 -4.01 -13.64 24.76
C GLY A 504 -4.90 -13.66 23.50
N LEU A 505 -5.16 -14.86 22.95
CA LEU A 505 -6.07 -15.05 21.83
C LEU A 505 -7.50 -14.64 22.18
N VAL A 506 -8.04 -15.07 23.33
CA VAL A 506 -9.37 -14.67 23.80
C VAL A 506 -9.46 -13.15 23.98
N VAL A 507 -8.46 -12.54 24.65
CA VAL A 507 -8.39 -11.09 24.84
C VAL A 507 -8.37 -10.36 23.49
N SER A 508 -7.61 -10.86 22.51
CA SER A 508 -7.56 -10.25 21.17
C SER A 508 -8.87 -10.35 20.40
N ILE A 509 -9.61 -11.46 20.56
CA ILE A 509 -10.94 -11.65 19.96
C ILE A 509 -11.93 -10.65 20.57
N LEU A 510 -11.93 -10.54 21.91
CA LEU A 510 -12.79 -9.59 22.62
C LEU A 510 -12.48 -8.14 22.21
N PHE A 511 -11.19 -7.80 22.09
CA PHE A 511 -10.75 -6.51 21.61
C PHE A 511 -11.25 -6.21 20.18
N MET A 512 -11.16 -7.18 19.26
CA MET A 512 -11.72 -7.02 17.91
C MET A 512 -13.23 -6.78 17.92
N PHE A 513 -13.98 -7.47 18.79
CA PHE A 513 -15.42 -7.25 18.93
C PHE A 513 -15.73 -5.85 19.46
N ASP A 514 -15.00 -5.39 20.48
CA ASP A 514 -15.14 -4.04 21.05
C ASP A 514 -14.88 -2.95 20.00
N GLU A 515 -13.85 -3.13 19.17
CA GLU A 515 -13.53 -2.21 18.08
C GLU A 515 -14.64 -2.16 17.01
N VAL A 516 -15.21 -3.31 16.62
CA VAL A 516 -16.31 -3.40 15.66
C VAL A 516 -17.59 -2.75 16.21
N ILE A 517 -17.92 -3.02 17.48
CA ILE A 517 -19.08 -2.45 18.17
C ILE A 517 -18.93 -0.93 18.28
N THR A 518 -17.78 -0.46 18.72
CA THR A 518 -17.48 0.97 18.87
C THR A 518 -17.60 1.69 17.52
N ARG A 519 -17.00 1.14 16.45
CA ARG A 519 -17.15 1.69 15.08
C ARG A 519 -18.61 1.74 14.63
N ALA A 520 -19.39 0.69 14.88
CA ALA A 520 -20.82 0.65 14.55
C ALA A 520 -21.67 1.66 15.35
N LEU A 521 -21.30 1.91 16.62
CA LEU A 521 -21.94 2.91 17.48
C LEU A 521 -21.60 4.34 17.05
N THR A 522 -20.33 4.66 16.76
CA THR A 522 -19.95 5.98 16.20
C THR A 522 -20.61 6.26 14.85
N PHE A 523 -20.80 5.23 14.01
CA PHE A 523 -21.51 5.39 12.74
C PHE A 523 -23.02 5.63 12.91
N ARG A 524 -23.61 5.19 14.04
CA ARG A 524 -25.00 5.52 14.42
C ARG A 524 -25.13 6.91 15.05
N VAL A 525 -24.14 7.35 15.83
CA VAL A 525 -24.13 8.69 16.45
C VAL A 525 -23.84 9.79 15.41
N GLY A 526 -22.99 9.52 14.41
CA GLY A 526 -22.74 10.43 13.28
C GLY A 526 -23.91 10.64 12.30
N LYS A 527 -25.06 9.99 12.55
CA LYS A 527 -26.32 10.20 11.81
C LYS A 527 -27.36 11.03 12.59
N SER A 528 -27.00 11.60 13.74
CA SER A 528 -27.82 12.53 14.51
C SER A 528 -27.40 13.98 14.20
N PRO A 529 -28.16 14.76 13.41
CA PRO A 529 -27.95 16.20 13.37
C PRO A 529 -28.64 16.78 14.61
N ASP A 530 -27.87 17.13 15.63
CA ASP A 530 -28.16 18.27 16.52
C ASP A 530 -27.12 18.36 17.63
N GLN A 531 -26.28 19.39 17.57
CA GLN A 531 -25.80 20.11 18.76
C GLN A 531 -25.29 21.50 18.34
N HIS A 532 -26.23 22.43 18.15
CA HIS A 532 -25.96 23.84 18.41
C HIS A 532 -26.33 24.15 19.87
N HIS A 533 -25.37 24.69 20.61
CA HIS A 533 -25.60 25.24 21.93
C HIS A 533 -26.20 26.66 21.81
N ASN A 534 -27.26 26.89 22.59
CA ASN A 534 -27.84 28.18 23.02
C ASN A 534 -28.52 29.11 22.01
N ARG A 535 -29.87 29.13 22.03
CA ARG A 535 -30.71 30.26 22.51
C ARG A 535 -32.20 29.88 22.55
N HIS A 536 -32.91 30.41 23.55
CA HIS A 536 -34.33 30.18 23.89
C HIS A 536 -35.36 30.61 22.81
N PRO A 537 -36.63 30.14 22.91
CA PRO A 537 -37.55 30.03 21.78
C PRO A 537 -38.54 31.19 21.65
N HIS A 538 -39.00 31.46 20.43
CA HIS A 538 -40.42 31.71 20.10
C HIS A 538 -40.61 31.91 18.58
N PHE A 539 -41.75 31.40 18.10
CA PHE A 539 -42.49 31.68 16.86
C PHE A 539 -42.57 30.61 15.75
N LYS A 540 -43.81 30.57 15.23
CA LYS A 540 -44.47 29.59 14.37
C LYS A 540 -43.99 29.62 12.91
N GLY A 541 -44.07 28.45 12.26
CA GLY A 541 -44.73 28.29 10.95
C GLY A 541 -43.91 28.48 9.67
N THR A 542 -43.89 27.41 8.87
CA THR A 542 -43.83 27.34 7.39
C THR A 542 -42.55 27.77 6.64
N SER A 543 -42.26 26.98 5.58
CA SER A 543 -41.32 27.20 4.45
C SER A 543 -39.86 26.72 4.63
N LEU A 544 -39.55 25.55 4.07
CA LEU A 544 -38.16 25.12 3.83
C LEU A 544 -38.07 24.25 2.56
N SER A 545 -38.27 24.87 1.39
CA SER A 545 -37.95 24.29 0.07
C SER A 545 -36.98 25.15 -0.75
N ILE A 546 -36.43 26.24 -0.21
CA ILE A 546 -35.64 27.21 -0.98
C ILE A 546 -34.13 27.18 -0.62
N SER A 547 -33.74 26.58 0.50
CA SER A 547 -32.35 26.59 0.98
C SER A 547 -31.39 25.62 0.25
N PHE A 548 -31.89 24.59 -0.43
CA PHE A 548 -31.04 23.61 -1.12
C PHE A 548 -30.57 24.07 -2.51
N LEU A 549 -31.35 24.94 -3.18
CA LEU A 549 -30.97 25.48 -4.50
C LEU A 549 -29.85 26.53 -4.38
N ASN A 550 -29.89 27.41 -3.37
CA ASN A 550 -28.92 28.50 -3.28
C ASN A 550 -27.49 28.03 -2.96
N THR A 551 -27.30 26.95 -2.20
CA THR A 551 -25.94 26.43 -1.90
C THR A 551 -25.30 25.73 -3.09
N TYR A 552 -26.10 25.08 -3.96
CA TYR A 552 -25.61 24.46 -5.19
C TYR A 552 -25.20 25.51 -6.23
N VAL A 553 -25.99 26.57 -6.39
CA VAL A 553 -25.68 27.66 -7.33
C VAL A 553 -24.37 28.37 -6.96
N VAL A 554 -24.13 28.65 -5.67
CA VAL A 554 -22.91 29.33 -5.21
C VAL A 554 -21.64 28.49 -5.41
N LEU A 555 -21.71 27.16 -5.25
CA LEU A 555 -20.58 26.27 -5.53
C LEU A 555 -20.28 26.15 -7.03
N GLN A 556 -21.32 26.11 -7.86
CA GLN A 556 -21.22 25.98 -9.31
C GLN A 556 -20.55 27.21 -9.95
N ASP A 557 -20.89 28.42 -9.49
CA ASP A 557 -20.26 29.67 -9.94
C ASP A 557 -18.75 29.68 -9.63
N SER A 558 -18.34 29.22 -8.44
CA SER A 558 -16.93 29.15 -8.06
C SER A 558 -16.11 28.15 -8.90
N THR A 559 -16.71 27.03 -9.31
CA THR A 559 -16.05 26.03 -10.17
C THR A 559 -15.88 26.51 -11.60
N MET A 560 -16.86 27.23 -12.14
CA MET A 560 -16.79 27.77 -13.50
C MET A 560 -15.77 28.92 -13.60
N GLU A 561 -15.63 29.72 -12.53
CA GLU A 561 -14.60 30.76 -12.47
C GLU A 561 -13.18 30.16 -12.46
N ALA A 562 -12.95 29.10 -11.66
CA ALA A 562 -11.69 28.37 -11.65
C ALA A 562 -11.36 27.75 -13.02
N HIS A 563 -12.36 27.19 -13.70
CA HIS A 563 -12.25 26.68 -15.06
C HIS A 563 -11.75 27.77 -16.03
N ASN A 564 -12.41 28.93 -16.05
CA ASN A 564 -12.07 30.03 -16.94
C ASN A 564 -10.62 30.52 -16.73
N ILE A 565 -10.15 30.58 -15.48
CA ILE A 565 -8.77 30.96 -15.14
C ILE A 565 -7.76 29.94 -15.69
N ALA A 566 -8.06 28.65 -15.53
CA ALA A 566 -7.21 27.58 -16.04
C ALA A 566 -7.15 27.59 -17.58
N VAL A 567 -8.28 27.77 -18.25
CA VAL A 567 -8.36 27.88 -19.71
C VAL A 567 -7.62 29.11 -20.24
N ALA A 568 -7.75 30.27 -19.59
CA ALA A 568 -7.00 31.47 -19.96
C ALA A 568 -5.48 31.25 -19.85
N THR A 569 -5.03 30.50 -18.84
CA THR A 569 -3.61 30.14 -18.68
C THR A 569 -3.13 29.22 -19.79
N ILE A 570 -3.93 28.21 -20.15
CA ILE A 570 -3.64 27.29 -21.26
C ILE A 570 -3.60 28.07 -22.58
N ALA A 571 -4.57 28.95 -22.83
CA ALA A 571 -4.63 29.81 -24.01
C ALA A 571 -3.37 30.68 -24.16
N ALA A 572 -2.92 31.32 -23.08
CA ALA A 572 -1.69 32.10 -23.08
C ALA A 572 -0.44 31.27 -23.41
N GLN A 573 -0.34 30.05 -22.87
CA GLN A 573 0.76 29.13 -23.18
C GLN A 573 0.74 28.67 -24.65
N VAL A 574 -0.43 28.27 -25.15
CA VAL A 574 -0.61 27.89 -26.57
C VAL A 574 -0.24 29.05 -27.48
N HIS A 575 -0.67 30.27 -27.15
CA HIS A 575 -0.34 31.47 -27.91
C HIS A 575 1.18 31.71 -27.99
N GLN A 576 1.92 31.46 -26.90
CA GLN A 576 3.37 31.56 -26.88
C GLN A 576 4.04 30.51 -27.79
N PHE A 577 3.57 29.27 -27.76
CA PHE A 577 4.06 28.22 -28.67
C PHE A 577 3.79 28.56 -30.14
N HIS A 578 2.58 29.07 -30.43
CA HIS A 578 2.21 29.51 -31.77
C HIS A 578 3.10 30.66 -32.27
N LYS A 579 3.34 31.68 -31.44
CA LYS A 579 4.21 32.82 -31.79
C LYS A 579 5.62 32.35 -32.17
N ASN A 580 6.11 31.31 -31.52
CA ASN A 580 7.43 30.73 -31.76
C ASN A 580 7.43 29.64 -32.85
N GLN A 581 6.26 29.29 -33.41
CA GLN A 581 6.07 28.14 -34.31
C GLN A 581 6.64 26.84 -33.71
N GLN A 582 6.49 26.67 -32.39
CA GLN A 582 7.01 25.52 -31.64
C GLN A 582 5.89 24.50 -31.39
N PRO A 583 6.08 23.21 -31.72
CA PRO A 583 5.10 22.19 -31.41
C PRO A 583 5.05 21.91 -29.90
N PHE A 584 3.85 21.69 -29.37
CA PHE A 584 3.64 21.26 -27.99
C PHE A 584 2.93 19.91 -27.90
N ARG A 585 2.98 19.28 -26.72
CA ARG A 585 2.22 18.08 -26.36
C ARG A 585 1.28 18.39 -25.20
N ILE A 586 0.19 17.63 -25.08
CA ILE A 586 -0.76 17.76 -23.97
C ILE A 586 -0.46 16.66 -22.96
N TYR A 587 -0.31 17.04 -21.69
CA TYR A 587 -0.24 16.11 -20.56
C TYR A 587 -1.51 16.19 -19.75
N HIS A 588 -2.18 15.05 -19.61
CA HIS A 588 -3.52 14.93 -19.05
C HIS A 588 -3.57 14.06 -17.78
N GLY A 589 -2.42 13.80 -17.14
CA GLY A 589 -2.34 12.99 -15.92
C GLY A 589 -2.25 11.48 -16.17
N SER A 590 -3.35 10.86 -16.61
CA SER A 590 -3.50 9.40 -16.77
C SER A 590 -3.97 9.00 -18.18
N THR A 591 -3.42 7.93 -18.78
CA THR A 591 -3.84 7.42 -20.10
C THR A 591 -4.01 5.90 -20.12
N ASN A 592 -4.94 5.42 -20.97
CA ASN A 592 -5.09 4.02 -21.35
C ASN A 592 -4.58 3.75 -22.78
N SER A 593 -3.91 4.73 -23.42
CA SER A 593 -3.28 4.53 -24.73
C SER A 593 -2.03 3.69 -24.59
N THR A 594 -1.87 2.65 -25.42
CA THR A 594 -0.68 1.79 -25.40
C THR A 594 0.56 2.45 -26.04
N ARG A 595 0.42 3.68 -26.57
CA ARG A 595 1.47 4.45 -27.25
C ARG A 595 2.50 5.01 -26.28
N GLN A 596 3.76 5.04 -26.71
CA GLN A 596 4.81 5.75 -25.99
C GLN A 596 4.76 7.26 -26.31
N SER A 597 4.55 8.09 -25.28
CA SER A 597 4.68 9.55 -25.40
C SER A 597 5.87 10.03 -24.56
N GLN A 598 6.81 10.73 -25.19
CA GLN A 598 7.89 11.43 -24.50
C GLN A 598 7.41 12.85 -24.18
N HIS A 599 7.34 13.19 -22.90
CA HIS A 599 7.00 14.54 -22.44
C HIS A 599 8.23 15.22 -21.86
N SER A 600 8.51 16.45 -22.30
CA SER A 600 9.45 17.35 -21.65
C SER A 600 8.68 18.54 -21.08
N ALA A 601 9.08 19.00 -19.89
CA ALA A 601 8.47 20.18 -19.29
C ALA A 601 8.54 21.43 -20.21
N ALA A 602 9.53 21.49 -21.10
CA ALA A 602 9.74 22.61 -22.02
C ALA A 602 8.74 22.67 -23.20
N ASN A 603 8.05 21.58 -23.53
CA ASN A 603 7.16 21.51 -24.69
C ASN A 603 5.80 20.84 -24.37
N THR A 604 5.36 20.90 -23.12
CA THR A 604 4.15 20.22 -22.66
C THR A 604 3.20 21.18 -21.96
N ILE A 605 1.95 21.19 -22.40
CA ILE A 605 0.83 21.88 -21.75
C ILE A 605 0.17 20.90 -20.79
N ASN A 606 0.09 21.28 -19.51
CA ASN A 606 -0.52 20.45 -18.48
C ASN A 606 -2.01 20.79 -18.34
N THR A 607 -2.87 19.84 -18.70
CA THR A 607 -4.32 19.95 -18.50
C THR A 607 -4.82 19.09 -17.34
N ALA A 608 -3.95 18.38 -16.61
CA ALA A 608 -4.35 17.38 -15.61
C ALA A 608 -5.30 17.90 -14.51
N ASN A 609 -5.29 19.22 -14.25
CA ASN A 609 -6.18 19.88 -13.29
C ASN A 609 -7.58 20.20 -13.84
N LEU A 610 -7.80 20.04 -15.14
CA LEU A 610 -9.12 20.16 -15.79
C LEU A 610 -9.89 18.83 -15.64
N ASN A 611 -10.27 18.47 -14.42
CA ASN A 611 -10.85 17.18 -14.05
C ASN A 611 -12.17 17.26 -13.26
N HIS A 612 -12.91 18.37 -13.36
CA HIS A 612 -14.16 18.62 -12.65
C HIS A 612 -15.41 18.38 -13.50
N VAL A 613 -16.46 17.89 -12.85
CA VAL A 613 -17.84 17.94 -13.37
C VAL A 613 -18.40 19.31 -13.01
N LEU A 614 -18.68 20.14 -14.02
CA LEU A 614 -19.03 21.54 -13.86
C LEU A 614 -20.53 21.73 -13.62
N ALA A 615 -21.38 20.96 -14.30
CA ALA A 615 -22.84 21.06 -14.15
C ALA A 615 -23.55 19.77 -14.58
N VAL A 616 -24.65 19.41 -13.90
CA VAL A 616 -25.58 18.38 -14.34
C VAL A 616 -26.95 19.02 -14.52
N ASP A 617 -27.49 18.98 -15.73
CA ASP A 617 -28.79 19.56 -16.09
C ASP A 617 -29.80 18.43 -16.33
N THR A 618 -30.76 18.29 -15.41
CA THR A 618 -31.80 17.27 -15.44
C THR A 618 -32.86 17.52 -16.50
N ASP A 619 -33.09 18.78 -16.86
CA ASP A 619 -34.14 19.18 -17.79
C ASP A 619 -33.68 18.97 -19.23
N ARG A 620 -32.45 19.42 -19.53
CA ARG A 620 -31.80 19.21 -20.84
C ARG A 620 -31.22 17.79 -20.98
N LYS A 621 -31.14 17.03 -19.89
CA LYS A 621 -30.47 15.72 -19.79
C LYS A 621 -29.04 15.80 -20.33
N THR A 622 -28.26 16.74 -19.80
CA THR A 622 -26.88 16.97 -20.20
C THR A 622 -25.97 17.13 -19.00
N VAL A 623 -24.69 16.83 -19.18
CA VAL A 623 -23.65 17.08 -18.18
C VAL A 623 -22.50 17.87 -18.82
N LEU A 624 -22.08 18.94 -18.15
CA LEU A 624 -20.96 19.78 -18.55
C LEU A 624 -19.73 19.37 -17.75
N VAL A 625 -18.66 18.99 -18.44
CA VAL A 625 -17.45 18.46 -17.81
C VAL A 625 -16.18 19.00 -18.43
N GLU A 626 -15.13 19.00 -17.64
CA GLU A 626 -13.75 19.17 -18.10
C GLU A 626 -13.21 17.86 -18.73
N PRO A 627 -12.21 17.93 -19.63
CA PRO A 627 -11.74 16.81 -20.44
C PRO A 627 -11.14 15.66 -19.64
N ASN A 628 -10.58 15.90 -18.44
CA ASN A 628 -9.91 14.87 -17.65
C ASN A 628 -10.80 14.24 -16.57
N VAL A 629 -12.11 14.51 -16.60
CA VAL A 629 -13.09 13.75 -15.81
C VAL A 629 -13.10 12.29 -16.29
N PRO A 630 -12.77 11.32 -15.43
CA PRO A 630 -12.84 9.90 -15.77
C PRO A 630 -14.29 9.38 -15.74
N MET A 631 -14.56 8.28 -16.46
CA MET A 631 -15.91 7.72 -16.62
C MET A 631 -16.58 7.31 -15.30
N ASP A 632 -15.81 6.82 -14.32
CA ASP A 632 -16.34 6.47 -12.99
C ASP A 632 -16.85 7.70 -12.24
N GLU A 633 -16.08 8.79 -12.21
CA GLU A 633 -16.51 10.05 -11.61
C GLU A 633 -17.64 10.71 -12.40
N LEU A 634 -17.65 10.60 -13.73
CA LEU A 634 -18.77 11.06 -14.56
C LEU A 634 -20.07 10.36 -14.19
N VAL A 635 -20.08 9.02 -14.15
CA VAL A 635 -21.26 8.23 -13.78
C VAL A 635 -21.67 8.50 -12.34
N LYS A 636 -20.70 8.61 -11.41
CA LYS A 636 -20.95 8.92 -10.00
C LYS A 636 -21.57 10.31 -9.82
N ALA A 637 -21.23 11.27 -10.67
CA ALA A 637 -21.82 12.61 -10.64
C ALA A 637 -23.22 12.64 -11.25
N THR A 638 -23.51 11.91 -12.34
CA THR A 638 -24.83 11.97 -12.99
C THR A 638 -25.88 11.07 -12.33
N LEU A 639 -25.48 9.93 -11.76
CA LEU A 639 -26.42 8.92 -11.24
C LEU A 639 -27.32 9.43 -10.10
N PRO A 640 -26.85 10.26 -9.14
CA PRO A 640 -27.71 10.88 -8.12
C PRO A 640 -28.82 11.77 -8.70
N HIS A 641 -28.62 12.29 -9.91
CA HIS A 641 -29.62 13.08 -10.64
C HIS A 641 -30.55 12.21 -11.50
N GLY A 642 -30.49 10.88 -11.36
CA GLY A 642 -31.28 9.95 -12.16
C GLY A 642 -30.82 9.88 -13.62
N LEU A 643 -29.57 10.25 -13.91
CA LEU A 643 -29.03 10.31 -15.26
C LEU A 643 -27.78 9.45 -15.44
N ILE A 644 -27.57 8.96 -16.67
CA ILE A 644 -26.32 8.34 -17.14
C ILE A 644 -25.97 8.87 -18.53
N PRO A 645 -24.67 9.02 -18.87
CA PRO A 645 -24.26 9.32 -20.24
C PRO A 645 -24.79 8.27 -21.24
N LEU A 646 -25.07 8.70 -22.47
CA LEU A 646 -25.56 7.78 -23.52
C LEU A 646 -24.54 6.69 -23.88
N VAL A 647 -23.25 7.05 -23.87
CA VAL A 647 -22.11 6.14 -24.07
C VAL A 647 -21.17 6.32 -22.90
N VAL A 648 -20.82 5.21 -22.25
CA VAL A 648 -19.88 5.16 -21.12
C VAL A 648 -18.82 4.13 -21.47
N MET A 649 -17.56 4.53 -21.41
CA MET A 649 -16.46 3.61 -21.68
C MET A 649 -16.26 2.61 -20.55
N GLU A 650 -16.00 1.36 -20.92
CA GLU A 650 -16.08 0.21 -20.00
C GLU A 650 -14.91 0.17 -19.00
N PHE A 651 -13.88 0.97 -19.26
CA PHE A 651 -12.77 1.19 -18.35
C PHE A 651 -12.96 2.51 -17.59
N PRO A 652 -13.03 2.48 -16.24
CA PRO A 652 -13.34 3.64 -15.42
C PRO A 652 -12.31 4.77 -15.56
N GLY A 653 -11.06 4.44 -15.90
CA GLY A 653 -9.98 5.42 -16.08
C GLY A 653 -10.00 6.21 -17.39
N ILE A 654 -10.85 5.88 -18.36
CA ILE A 654 -10.91 6.65 -19.62
C ILE A 654 -11.59 7.99 -19.33
N THR A 655 -11.01 9.08 -19.84
CA THR A 655 -11.53 10.43 -19.62
C THR A 655 -12.48 10.88 -20.73
N ALA A 656 -13.38 11.82 -20.42
CA ALA A 656 -14.33 12.38 -21.39
C ALA A 656 -13.64 12.99 -22.62
N GLY A 657 -12.59 13.80 -22.41
CA GLY A 657 -11.81 14.40 -23.50
C GLY A 657 -11.01 13.37 -24.29
N GLY A 658 -10.51 12.32 -23.62
CA GLY A 658 -9.86 11.18 -24.26
C GLY A 658 -10.80 10.41 -25.18
N GLY A 659 -12.04 10.16 -24.72
CA GLY A 659 -13.08 9.50 -25.53
C GLY A 659 -13.51 10.31 -26.75
N PHE A 660 -13.67 11.63 -26.57
CA PHE A 660 -14.01 12.55 -27.66
C PHE A 660 -12.89 12.67 -28.70
N SER A 661 -11.64 12.84 -28.25
CA SER A 661 -10.50 13.06 -29.13
C SER A 661 -9.94 11.77 -29.74
N GLY A 662 -10.22 10.61 -29.14
CA GLY A 662 -9.60 9.31 -29.48
C GLY A 662 -10.52 8.32 -30.19
N THR A 663 -11.78 8.65 -30.42
CA THR A 663 -12.84 7.76 -30.93
C THR A 663 -13.10 6.57 -30.00
N SER A 664 -14.19 6.60 -29.23
CA SER A 664 -14.54 5.53 -28.30
C SER A 664 -15.92 4.96 -28.62
N GLY A 665 -15.95 3.66 -28.91
CA GLY A 665 -17.16 2.89 -29.22
C GLY A 665 -17.32 1.76 -28.23
N GLU A 666 -18.53 1.59 -27.70
CA GLU A 666 -18.82 0.70 -26.57
C GLU A 666 -20.17 0.00 -26.77
N SER A 667 -20.57 -0.82 -25.81
CA SER A 667 -21.81 -1.61 -25.90
C SER A 667 -23.09 -0.81 -26.21
N SER A 668 -23.19 0.50 -25.95
CA SER A 668 -24.34 1.33 -26.36
C SER A 668 -24.13 2.09 -27.69
N SER A 669 -22.94 2.02 -28.29
CA SER A 669 -22.58 2.79 -29.49
C SER A 669 -23.29 2.35 -30.75
N PHE A 670 -23.75 1.10 -30.83
CA PHE A 670 -24.63 0.66 -31.92
C PHE A 670 -25.95 1.44 -31.98
N ARG A 671 -26.32 2.17 -30.92
CA ARG A 671 -27.53 3.00 -30.87
C ARG A 671 -27.24 4.48 -30.91
N HIS A 672 -26.19 4.90 -30.22
CA HIS A 672 -25.90 6.32 -30.00
C HIS A 672 -24.71 6.84 -30.81
N GLY A 673 -24.09 5.98 -31.62
CA GLY A 673 -22.81 6.26 -32.27
C GLY A 673 -21.64 6.20 -31.30
N PHE A 674 -20.48 6.65 -31.75
CA PHE A 674 -19.31 6.81 -30.89
C PHE A 674 -19.55 7.88 -29.83
N PHE A 675 -18.71 7.90 -28.80
CA PHE A 675 -18.80 8.89 -27.72
C PHE A 675 -18.84 10.33 -28.25
N ASP A 676 -18.10 10.64 -29.32
CA ASP A 676 -18.11 11.96 -29.97
C ASP A 676 -19.51 12.41 -30.45
N ALA A 677 -20.33 11.50 -30.97
CA ALA A 677 -21.70 11.80 -31.40
C ALA A 677 -22.63 12.17 -30.24
N THR A 678 -22.28 11.75 -29.02
CA THR A 678 -23.04 12.06 -27.81
C THR A 678 -22.69 13.42 -27.20
N VAL A 679 -21.68 14.13 -27.73
CA VAL A 679 -21.27 15.45 -27.24
C VAL A 679 -22.00 16.55 -28.01
N ASN A 680 -22.79 17.38 -27.36
CA ASN A 680 -23.51 18.48 -28.02
C ASN A 680 -22.57 19.61 -28.46
N ARG A 681 -21.61 19.95 -27.60
CA ARG A 681 -20.74 21.12 -27.74
C ARG A 681 -19.42 20.91 -27.01
N ILE A 682 -18.36 21.50 -27.54
CA ILE A 682 -17.04 21.56 -26.91
C ILE A 682 -16.57 23.00 -26.77
N GLU A 683 -15.72 23.23 -25.78
CA GLU A 683 -14.81 24.37 -25.75
C GLU A 683 -13.40 23.88 -26.06
N LEU A 684 -12.66 24.63 -26.87
CA LEU A 684 -11.27 24.32 -27.18
C LEU A 684 -10.44 25.59 -27.35
N VAL A 685 -9.17 25.46 -26.97
CA VAL A 685 -8.11 26.41 -27.29
C VAL A 685 -7.48 25.97 -28.62
N LEU A 686 -7.66 26.77 -29.67
CA LEU A 686 -7.06 26.53 -30.98
C LEU A 686 -5.54 26.64 -30.93
N ALA A 687 -4.86 26.11 -31.94
CA ALA A 687 -3.41 26.12 -32.02
C ALA A 687 -2.77 27.52 -32.03
N ASN A 688 -3.52 28.60 -32.27
CA ASN A 688 -3.07 29.99 -32.14
C ASN A 688 -3.29 30.63 -30.76
N GLY A 689 -3.94 29.91 -29.84
CA GLY A 689 -4.32 30.38 -28.50
C GLY A 689 -5.74 30.92 -28.40
N ASP A 690 -6.50 31.00 -29.49
CA ASP A 690 -7.89 31.48 -29.44
C ASP A 690 -8.79 30.47 -28.73
N ILE A 691 -9.59 30.94 -27.78
CA ILE A 691 -10.65 30.14 -27.15
C ILE A 691 -11.87 30.16 -28.05
N ARG A 692 -12.35 28.99 -28.46
CA ARG A 692 -13.55 28.83 -29.29
C ARG A 692 -14.50 27.83 -28.65
N THR A 693 -15.77 28.01 -28.98
CA THR A 693 -16.81 27.01 -28.74
C THR A 693 -17.22 26.42 -30.08
N ALA A 694 -17.48 25.12 -30.10
CA ALA A 694 -17.99 24.46 -31.29
C ALA A 694 -19.11 23.48 -30.95
N SER A 695 -20.24 23.62 -31.63
CA SER A 695 -21.44 22.78 -31.47
C SER A 695 -21.68 21.89 -32.68
N GLN A 696 -22.12 20.66 -32.47
CA GLN A 696 -22.56 19.79 -33.57
C GLN A 696 -23.89 20.25 -34.21
N LYS A 697 -24.67 21.10 -33.52
CA LYS A 697 -25.99 21.57 -33.95
C LYS A 697 -25.95 22.92 -34.67
N ALA A 698 -24.91 23.73 -34.49
CA ALA A 698 -24.78 25.06 -35.11
C ALA A 698 -24.03 24.95 -36.46
N PRO A 699 -24.63 25.32 -37.61
CA PRO A 699 -24.04 25.13 -38.93
C PRO A 699 -22.63 25.70 -39.10
N GLU A 700 -22.39 26.89 -38.56
CA GLU A 700 -21.12 27.63 -38.63
C GLU A 700 -20.00 27.03 -37.75
N GLU A 701 -20.36 26.29 -36.70
CA GLU A 701 -19.41 25.67 -35.75
C GLU A 701 -19.20 24.17 -36.02
N LYS A 702 -20.12 23.55 -36.76
CA LYS A 702 -20.16 22.10 -37.01
C LYS A 702 -18.87 21.57 -37.62
N GLU A 703 -18.25 22.33 -38.52
CA GLU A 703 -16.98 21.93 -39.13
C GLU A 703 -15.87 21.84 -38.09
N LEU A 704 -15.72 22.82 -37.21
CA LEU A 704 -14.72 22.82 -36.15
C LEU A 704 -14.96 21.70 -35.14
N PHE A 705 -16.22 21.46 -34.75
CA PHE A 705 -16.58 20.37 -33.85
C PHE A 705 -16.11 19.01 -34.38
N TRP A 706 -16.49 18.68 -35.63
CA TRP A 706 -16.12 17.40 -36.24
C TRP A 706 -14.65 17.34 -36.66
N ALA A 707 -14.02 18.50 -36.85
CA ALA A 707 -12.59 18.57 -37.05
C ALA A 707 -11.85 18.19 -35.75
N ALA A 708 -12.30 18.69 -34.60
CA ALA A 708 -11.71 18.39 -33.29
C ALA A 708 -11.99 16.94 -32.83
N ALA A 709 -13.17 16.40 -33.12
CA ALA A 709 -13.53 15.02 -32.83
C ALA A 709 -12.57 14.04 -33.53
N SER A 710 -12.10 13.03 -32.79
CA SER A 710 -11.14 12.03 -33.30
C SER A 710 -9.79 12.60 -33.81
N SER A 711 -9.48 13.89 -33.55
CA SER A 711 -8.25 14.53 -34.04
C SER A 711 -7.02 14.20 -33.20
N PHE A 712 -7.19 13.51 -32.07
CA PHE A 712 -6.18 13.36 -31.04
C PHE A 712 -5.56 14.70 -30.62
N GLY A 713 -6.32 15.80 -30.58
CA GLY A 713 -5.78 17.11 -30.18
C GLY A 713 -4.73 17.68 -31.14
N THR A 714 -4.76 17.30 -32.42
CA THR A 714 -3.87 17.85 -33.46
C THR A 714 -4.31 19.22 -33.98
N LEU A 715 -5.50 19.69 -33.57
CA LEU A 715 -6.04 21.01 -33.92
C LEU A 715 -6.08 22.00 -32.75
N GLY A 716 -5.88 21.53 -31.52
CA GLY A 716 -6.00 22.33 -30.31
C GLY A 716 -6.22 21.49 -29.06
N VAL A 717 -6.48 22.18 -27.94
CA VAL A 717 -6.71 21.60 -26.62
C VAL A 717 -8.19 21.73 -26.28
N VAL A 718 -8.91 20.60 -26.22
CA VAL A 718 -10.30 20.59 -25.70
C VAL A 718 -10.27 20.86 -24.20
N THR A 719 -11.05 21.82 -23.73
CA THR A 719 -11.09 22.27 -22.33
C THR A 719 -12.42 21.99 -21.66
N MET A 720 -13.52 21.84 -22.41
CA MET A 720 -14.83 21.53 -21.84
C MET A 720 -15.72 20.78 -22.84
N LEU A 721 -16.62 19.93 -22.34
CA LEU A 721 -17.56 19.14 -23.13
C LEU A 721 -18.97 19.16 -22.50
N GLU A 722 -20.01 19.40 -23.31
CA GLU A 722 -21.42 19.18 -22.93
C GLU A 722 -21.87 17.82 -23.49
N ILE A 723 -22.03 16.83 -22.62
CA ILE A 723 -22.34 15.44 -22.97
C ILE A 723 -23.84 15.17 -22.77
N GLN A 724 -24.44 14.43 -23.69
CA GLN A 724 -25.82 13.97 -23.60
C GLN A 724 -25.98 12.81 -22.60
N CYS A 725 -27.07 12.86 -21.83
CA CYS A 725 -27.46 11.83 -20.88
C CYS A 725 -28.86 11.28 -21.20
N ARG A 726 -29.17 10.14 -20.59
CA ARG A 726 -30.52 9.56 -20.52
C ARG A 726 -30.88 9.24 -19.08
N GLU A 727 -32.15 8.94 -18.86
CA GLU A 727 -32.64 8.44 -17.58
C GLU A 727 -31.93 7.15 -17.20
N ALA A 728 -31.46 7.11 -15.96
CA ALA A 728 -30.81 5.95 -15.37
C ALA A 728 -31.86 5.01 -14.80
N LYS A 729 -31.65 3.70 -15.00
CA LYS A 729 -32.33 2.67 -14.22
C LYS A 729 -31.33 1.90 -13.37
N PRO A 730 -31.76 1.37 -12.21
CA PRO A 730 -30.85 0.71 -11.28
C PRO A 730 -30.20 -0.57 -11.82
N TYR A 731 -30.82 -1.24 -12.78
CA TYR A 731 -30.35 -2.52 -13.32
C TYR A 731 -30.31 -2.56 -14.84
N VAL A 732 -29.41 -3.38 -15.36
CA VAL A 732 -29.40 -3.89 -16.73
C VAL A 732 -29.83 -5.34 -16.69
N GLU A 733 -30.93 -5.68 -17.34
CA GLU A 733 -31.25 -7.08 -17.66
C GLU A 733 -30.38 -7.51 -18.83
N LEU A 734 -29.48 -8.44 -18.58
CA LEU A 734 -28.47 -8.89 -19.51
C LEU A 734 -28.73 -10.34 -19.93
N THR A 735 -28.91 -10.53 -21.23
CA THR A 735 -29.12 -11.85 -21.85
C THR A 735 -27.88 -12.27 -22.62
N TYR A 736 -27.37 -13.46 -22.31
CA TYR A 736 -26.32 -14.11 -23.07
C TYR A 736 -26.93 -15.08 -24.06
N HIS A 737 -26.72 -14.87 -25.35
CA HIS A 737 -27.07 -15.80 -26.41
C HIS A 737 -25.84 -16.62 -26.79
N SER A 738 -25.91 -17.94 -26.64
CA SER A 738 -24.82 -18.83 -27.05
C SER A 738 -25.04 -19.29 -28.48
N THR A 739 -24.15 -18.89 -29.39
CA THR A 739 -24.20 -19.25 -30.81
C THR A 739 -23.02 -20.15 -31.19
N SER A 740 -23.20 -20.91 -32.28
CA SER A 740 -22.21 -21.89 -32.78
C SER A 740 -21.51 -21.48 -34.07
N SER A 741 -21.76 -20.28 -34.59
CA SER A 741 -21.07 -19.73 -35.76
C SER A 741 -21.19 -18.21 -35.80
N MET A 742 -20.29 -17.55 -36.54
CA MET A 742 -20.35 -16.10 -36.76
C MET A 742 -21.63 -15.71 -37.51
N SER A 743 -22.09 -16.51 -38.47
CA SER A 743 -23.36 -16.25 -39.17
C SER A 743 -24.55 -16.21 -38.22
N GLN A 744 -24.63 -17.17 -37.29
CA GLN A 744 -25.69 -17.20 -36.27
C GLN A 744 -25.55 -16.03 -35.28
N ALA A 745 -24.32 -15.68 -34.87
CA ALA A 745 -24.06 -14.51 -34.04
C ALA A 745 -24.53 -13.22 -34.71
N MET A 746 -24.26 -13.06 -36.02
CA MET A 746 -24.67 -11.89 -36.79
C MET A 746 -26.19 -11.78 -36.93
N THR A 747 -26.93 -12.90 -37.04
CA THR A 747 -28.40 -12.88 -36.95
C THR A 747 -28.86 -12.28 -35.62
N VAL A 748 -28.29 -12.73 -34.49
CA VAL A 748 -28.63 -12.17 -33.17
C VAL A 748 -28.24 -10.70 -33.06
N PHE A 749 -27.07 -10.29 -33.58
CA PHE A 749 -26.67 -8.88 -33.59
C PHE A 749 -27.64 -8.01 -34.39
N ARG A 750 -28.09 -8.45 -35.57
CA ARG A 750 -29.07 -7.73 -36.39
C ARG A 750 -30.42 -7.61 -35.70
N GLU A 751 -30.94 -8.71 -35.15
CA GLU A 751 -32.20 -8.72 -34.39
C GLU A 751 -32.13 -7.80 -33.16
N ALA A 752 -31.04 -7.89 -32.40
CA ALA A 752 -30.84 -7.07 -31.21
C ALA A 752 -30.66 -5.59 -31.56
N THR A 753 -29.98 -5.28 -32.67
CA THR A 753 -29.80 -3.90 -33.18
C THR A 753 -31.14 -3.29 -33.60
N ALA A 754 -31.97 -4.06 -34.32
CA ALA A 754 -33.29 -3.63 -34.78
C ALA A 754 -34.30 -3.47 -33.62
N SER A 755 -34.10 -4.19 -32.52
CA SER A 755 -35.01 -4.14 -31.36
C SER A 755 -34.90 -2.82 -30.60
N PRO A 756 -35.99 -2.05 -30.43
CA PRO A 756 -35.97 -0.80 -29.67
C PRO A 756 -35.73 -1.03 -28.17
N LYS A 757 -35.84 -2.27 -27.67
CA LYS A 757 -35.64 -2.61 -26.26
C LYS A 757 -34.18 -2.84 -25.89
N THR A 758 -33.32 -3.17 -26.86
CA THR A 758 -31.89 -3.40 -26.61
C THR A 758 -31.20 -2.06 -26.44
N GLU A 759 -30.56 -1.83 -25.31
CA GLU A 759 -29.84 -0.58 -25.04
C GLU A 759 -28.33 -0.76 -24.94
N TYR A 760 -27.89 -2.01 -24.77
CA TYR A 760 -26.49 -2.39 -24.78
C TYR A 760 -26.32 -3.70 -25.56
N LEU A 761 -25.28 -3.79 -26.36
CA LEU A 761 -25.01 -4.92 -27.24
C LEU A 761 -23.50 -5.06 -27.44
N ASP A 762 -22.95 -6.19 -27.02
CA ASP A 762 -21.56 -6.59 -27.28
C ASP A 762 -21.47 -8.11 -27.41
N GLY A 763 -20.27 -8.66 -27.58
CA GLY A 763 -20.07 -10.10 -27.64
C GLY A 763 -18.65 -10.55 -27.34
N ILE A 764 -18.50 -11.85 -27.11
CA ILE A 764 -17.22 -12.48 -26.82
C ILE A 764 -17.13 -13.80 -27.59
N ILE A 765 -16.08 -13.94 -28.39
CA ILE A 765 -15.74 -15.19 -29.08
C ILE A 765 -14.80 -15.98 -28.17
N TYR A 766 -15.21 -17.17 -27.75
CA TYR A 766 -14.36 -18.10 -26.98
C TYR A 766 -13.71 -19.18 -27.85
N ALA A 767 -14.36 -19.51 -28.96
CA ALA A 767 -13.92 -20.41 -30.02
C ALA A 767 -14.75 -20.11 -31.29
N PRO A 768 -14.33 -20.57 -32.49
CA PRO A 768 -15.12 -20.41 -33.72
C PRO A 768 -16.56 -20.92 -33.62
N ASP A 769 -16.76 -21.96 -32.81
CA ASP A 769 -18.03 -22.62 -32.54
C ASP A 769 -18.65 -22.23 -31.18
N HIS A 770 -18.07 -21.28 -30.45
CA HIS A 770 -18.61 -20.78 -29.19
C HIS A 770 -18.50 -19.26 -29.11
N ILE A 771 -19.51 -18.59 -29.67
CA ILE A 771 -19.66 -17.14 -29.63
C ILE A 771 -20.78 -16.79 -28.67
N VAL A 772 -20.59 -15.74 -27.87
CA VAL A 772 -21.58 -15.24 -26.92
C VAL A 772 -21.96 -13.82 -27.32
N VAL A 773 -23.22 -13.61 -27.68
CA VAL A 773 -23.78 -12.27 -27.88
C VAL A 773 -24.47 -11.82 -26.59
N CYS A 774 -24.13 -10.64 -26.12
CA CYS A 774 -24.59 -10.07 -24.86
C CYS A 774 -25.53 -8.90 -25.17
N ALA A 775 -26.83 -9.07 -24.93
CA ALA A 775 -27.84 -8.04 -25.16
C ALA A 775 -28.42 -7.55 -23.82
N GLY A 776 -28.40 -6.24 -23.59
CA GLY A 776 -28.81 -5.60 -22.34
C GLY A 776 -29.96 -4.62 -22.52
N ARG A 777 -30.89 -4.57 -21.55
CA ARG A 777 -31.95 -3.54 -21.44
C ARG A 777 -32.01 -2.93 -20.04
N LEU A 778 -32.31 -1.64 -19.92
CA LEU A 778 -32.47 -0.96 -18.63
C LEU A 778 -33.82 -1.33 -17.99
N VAL A 779 -33.80 -1.63 -16.69
CA VAL A 779 -34.99 -2.05 -15.91
C VAL A 779 -34.96 -1.52 -14.47
N ASP A 780 -36.15 -1.26 -13.91
CA ASP A 780 -36.31 -0.68 -12.57
C ASP A 780 -36.26 -1.73 -11.46
N LEU A 781 -36.86 -2.89 -11.68
CA LEU A 781 -36.94 -3.97 -10.69
C LEU A 781 -36.59 -5.31 -11.33
N PRO A 782 -35.72 -6.13 -10.69
CA PRO A 782 -35.50 -7.49 -11.11
C PRO A 782 -36.77 -8.32 -10.91
N SER A 783 -37.11 -9.19 -11.86
CA SER A 783 -38.17 -10.18 -11.64
C SER A 783 -37.76 -11.14 -10.51
N ASN A 784 -38.71 -11.56 -9.65
CA ASN A 784 -38.43 -12.39 -8.46
C ASN A 784 -37.76 -13.75 -8.75
N GLN A 785 -37.68 -14.18 -10.02
CA GLN A 785 -37.14 -15.49 -10.41
C GLN A 785 -35.75 -15.42 -11.05
N THR A 786 -35.25 -14.25 -11.45
CA THR A 786 -33.97 -14.13 -12.15
C THR A 786 -32.85 -13.64 -11.20
N PRO A 787 -31.67 -14.29 -11.20
CA PRO A 787 -30.59 -13.92 -10.28
C PRO A 787 -29.93 -12.58 -10.61
N ILE A 788 -29.53 -11.86 -9.55
CA ILE A 788 -28.70 -10.65 -9.64
C ILE A 788 -27.22 -11.06 -9.66
N GLN A 789 -26.46 -10.60 -10.65
CA GLN A 789 -25.03 -10.84 -10.80
C GLN A 789 -24.23 -9.54 -10.65
N ARG A 790 -23.16 -9.58 -9.86
CA ARG A 790 -22.21 -8.47 -9.67
C ARG A 790 -20.84 -8.83 -10.24
N PHE A 791 -20.04 -7.84 -10.57
CA PHE A 791 -18.73 -8.03 -11.22
C PHE A 791 -17.60 -7.25 -10.54
N VAL A 792 -17.91 -6.22 -9.76
CA VAL A 792 -16.92 -5.24 -9.29
C VAL A 792 -16.22 -5.65 -7.98
N ARG A 793 -16.82 -6.51 -7.14
CA ARG A 793 -16.19 -6.88 -5.85
C ARG A 793 -15.05 -7.87 -6.06
N ALA A 794 -14.03 -7.85 -5.20
CA ALA A 794 -12.89 -8.78 -5.26
C ALA A 794 -13.27 -10.27 -5.37
N GLN A 795 -14.34 -10.68 -4.68
CA GLN A 795 -14.85 -12.05 -4.68
C GLN A 795 -15.66 -12.43 -5.94
N ASP A 796 -16.15 -11.45 -6.69
CA ASP A 796 -17.00 -11.66 -7.85
C ASP A 796 -16.19 -12.31 -9.00
N PRO A 797 -16.83 -13.12 -9.86
CA PRO A 797 -16.20 -13.59 -11.10
C PRO A 797 -15.95 -12.40 -12.05
N TRP A 798 -14.87 -12.44 -12.82
CA TRP A 798 -14.72 -11.49 -13.93
C TRP A 798 -15.79 -11.77 -14.99
N PHE A 799 -16.27 -10.73 -15.67
CA PHE A 799 -17.42 -10.80 -16.56
C PHE A 799 -17.32 -11.91 -17.62
N TYR A 800 -16.21 -11.96 -18.36
CA TYR A 800 -16.01 -12.96 -19.42
C TYR A 800 -15.99 -14.40 -18.85
N ILE A 801 -15.40 -14.63 -17.67
CA ILE A 801 -15.41 -15.95 -17.02
C ILE A 801 -16.82 -16.36 -16.64
N HIS A 802 -17.62 -15.41 -16.15
CA HIS A 802 -19.01 -15.66 -15.82
C HIS A 802 -19.81 -16.01 -17.08
N ALA A 803 -19.75 -15.15 -18.12
CA ALA A 803 -20.44 -15.37 -19.39
C ALA A 803 -20.08 -16.74 -19.99
N GLN A 804 -18.78 -17.06 -20.11
CA GLN A 804 -18.31 -18.35 -20.61
C GLN A 804 -18.89 -19.53 -19.82
N ARG A 805 -18.86 -19.46 -18.48
CA ARG A 805 -19.32 -20.56 -17.62
C ARG A 805 -20.82 -20.79 -17.74
N GLN A 806 -21.61 -19.74 -17.91
CA GLN A 806 -23.06 -19.89 -18.01
C GLN A 806 -23.47 -20.36 -19.41
N THR A 807 -22.89 -19.77 -20.46
CA THR A 807 -23.22 -20.16 -21.83
C THR A 807 -22.76 -21.57 -22.14
N ARG A 808 -21.60 -22.01 -21.63
CA ARG A 808 -21.13 -23.39 -21.82
C ARG A 808 -22.08 -24.46 -21.28
N LYS A 809 -22.91 -24.15 -20.27
CA LYS A 809 -23.92 -25.09 -19.73
C LYS A 809 -25.13 -25.26 -20.64
N ILE A 810 -25.44 -24.22 -21.41
CA ILE A 810 -26.61 -24.17 -22.30
C ILE A 810 -26.23 -24.32 -23.77
N HIS A 811 -24.94 -24.30 -24.10
CA HIS A 811 -24.43 -24.35 -25.45
C HIS A 811 -24.88 -25.64 -26.14
N ARG A 812 -25.56 -25.48 -27.27
CA ARG A 812 -26.05 -26.56 -28.12
C ARG A 812 -25.60 -26.25 -29.55
N PRO A 813 -24.74 -27.08 -30.16
CA PRO A 813 -24.30 -26.87 -31.54
C PRO A 813 -25.50 -26.80 -32.49
N ASN A 814 -25.54 -25.77 -33.35
CA ASN A 814 -26.55 -25.57 -34.39
C ASN A 814 -28.01 -25.48 -33.89
N ALA A 815 -28.24 -25.06 -32.64
CA ALA A 815 -29.60 -24.85 -32.14
C ALA A 815 -30.23 -23.57 -32.68
N GLU A 816 -31.46 -23.64 -33.20
CA GLU A 816 -32.27 -22.51 -33.66
C GLU A 816 -33.62 -22.48 -32.92
N PRO A 817 -33.95 -21.41 -32.16
CA PRO A 817 -33.11 -20.24 -31.85
C PRO A 817 -31.94 -20.58 -30.91
N PRO A 818 -30.89 -19.73 -30.87
CA PRO A 818 -29.77 -19.90 -29.96
C PRO A 818 -30.19 -19.99 -28.49
N ALA A 819 -29.59 -20.90 -27.74
CA ALA A 819 -29.86 -21.02 -26.32
C ALA A 819 -29.43 -19.74 -25.58
N SER A 820 -30.29 -19.23 -24.69
CA SER A 820 -30.02 -18.00 -23.95
C SER A 820 -30.24 -18.13 -22.45
N VAL A 821 -29.60 -17.24 -21.69
CA VAL A 821 -29.77 -17.13 -20.24
C VAL A 821 -29.70 -15.66 -19.82
N THR A 822 -30.51 -15.29 -18.85
CA THR A 822 -30.73 -13.89 -18.45
C THR A 822 -30.37 -13.66 -16.99
N TYR A 823 -29.78 -12.49 -16.70
CA TYR A 823 -29.35 -12.03 -15.38
C TYR A 823 -29.70 -10.54 -15.21
N TYR A 824 -29.77 -10.09 -13.95
CA TYR A 824 -29.78 -8.65 -13.66
C TYR A 824 -28.42 -8.22 -13.13
N ALA A 825 -27.80 -7.21 -13.75
CA ALA A 825 -26.60 -6.57 -13.24
C ALA A 825 -26.94 -5.17 -12.75
N PRO A 826 -26.50 -4.73 -11.55
CA PRO A 826 -26.57 -3.33 -11.19
C PRO A 826 -25.91 -2.47 -12.27
N ILE A 827 -26.47 -1.29 -12.56
CA ILE A 827 -26.02 -0.47 -13.70
C ILE A 827 -24.52 -0.18 -13.66
N GLN A 828 -23.96 0.22 -12.51
CA GLN A 828 -22.53 0.46 -12.36
C GLN A 828 -21.68 -0.81 -12.55
N ASP A 829 -22.16 -1.96 -12.05
CA ASP A 829 -21.50 -3.26 -12.26
C ASP A 829 -21.46 -3.64 -13.75
N TYR A 830 -22.50 -3.30 -14.51
CA TYR A 830 -22.54 -3.53 -15.96
C TYR A 830 -21.61 -2.57 -16.72
N LEU A 831 -21.68 -1.27 -16.42
CA LEU A 831 -20.89 -0.25 -17.11
C LEU A 831 -19.38 -0.51 -16.97
N PHE A 832 -18.90 -0.95 -15.81
CA PHE A 832 -17.48 -1.22 -15.55
C PHE A 832 -17.12 -2.71 -15.48
N ARG A 833 -17.91 -3.57 -16.14
CA ARG A 833 -17.79 -5.04 -16.06
C ARG A 833 -16.44 -5.61 -16.53
N TYR A 834 -15.69 -4.86 -17.35
CA TYR A 834 -14.38 -5.26 -17.86
C TYR A 834 -13.19 -4.61 -17.14
N ASP A 835 -13.43 -3.79 -16.11
CA ASP A 835 -12.35 -3.17 -15.33
C ASP A 835 -11.47 -4.22 -14.63
N ARG A 836 -12.11 -5.23 -14.01
CA ARG A 836 -11.38 -6.32 -13.36
C ARG A 836 -10.83 -7.29 -14.39
N GLY A 837 -9.51 -7.31 -14.50
CA GLY A 837 -8.74 -8.12 -15.41
C GLY A 837 -8.50 -7.47 -16.77
N ALA A 838 -8.91 -6.20 -16.98
CA ALA A 838 -8.87 -5.49 -18.26
C ALA A 838 -9.30 -6.42 -19.41
N PHE A 839 -10.60 -6.72 -19.44
CA PHE A 839 -11.19 -7.86 -20.12
C PHE A 839 -10.71 -9.20 -19.55
N TRP A 840 -9.73 -9.83 -20.21
CA TRP A 840 -9.12 -11.11 -19.83
C TRP A 840 -7.59 -11.03 -19.73
N THR A 841 -7.00 -9.87 -20.04
CA THR A 841 -5.55 -9.73 -20.11
C THR A 841 -4.86 -9.94 -18.77
N GLY A 842 -5.56 -9.68 -17.66
CA GLY A 842 -5.08 -9.96 -16.30
C GLY A 842 -4.71 -11.42 -16.12
N ARG A 843 -5.37 -12.36 -16.81
CA ARG A 843 -5.01 -13.78 -16.80
C ARG A 843 -3.57 -14.01 -17.27
N TYR A 844 -3.09 -13.27 -18.25
CA TYR A 844 -1.72 -13.39 -18.74
C TYR A 844 -0.70 -12.90 -17.71
N ALA A 845 -1.05 -11.94 -16.84
CA ALA A 845 -0.21 -11.55 -15.72
C ALA A 845 -0.03 -12.71 -14.71
N PHE A 846 -1.10 -13.45 -14.40
CA PHE A 846 -0.99 -14.66 -13.56
C PHE A 846 -0.06 -15.70 -14.19
N SER A 847 -0.18 -15.94 -15.50
CA SER A 847 0.72 -16.84 -16.23
C SER A 847 2.16 -16.33 -16.23
N TYR A 848 2.38 -15.03 -16.43
CA TYR A 848 3.71 -14.41 -16.42
C TYR A 848 4.39 -14.58 -15.05
N PHE A 849 3.68 -14.42 -13.94
CA PHE A 849 4.24 -14.57 -12.59
C PHE A 849 4.12 -15.99 -12.02
N VAL A 850 3.79 -16.99 -12.84
CA VAL A 850 3.60 -18.41 -12.42
C VAL A 850 2.65 -18.52 -11.21
N THR A 851 1.67 -17.61 -11.14
CA THR A 851 0.70 -17.56 -10.04
C THR A 851 -0.54 -18.36 -10.45
N PRO A 852 -1.03 -19.29 -9.60
CA PRO A 852 -2.23 -20.05 -9.92
C PRO A 852 -3.43 -19.14 -10.23
N PHE A 853 -4.13 -19.32 -11.35
CA PHE A 853 -5.32 -18.52 -11.69
C PHE A 853 -6.59 -19.12 -11.06
N ASN A 854 -6.86 -18.81 -9.79
CA ASN A 854 -8.02 -19.33 -9.05
C ASN A 854 -8.77 -18.21 -8.28
N ARG A 855 -9.80 -18.55 -7.50
CA ARG A 855 -10.60 -17.56 -6.77
C ARG A 855 -9.80 -16.84 -5.67
N ILE A 856 -8.92 -17.56 -4.98
CA ILE A 856 -8.16 -17.04 -3.84
C ILE A 856 -7.09 -16.06 -4.33
N THR A 857 -6.32 -16.44 -5.33
CA THR A 857 -5.26 -15.58 -5.87
C THR A 857 -5.80 -14.34 -6.57
N ARG A 858 -6.94 -14.44 -7.28
CA ARG A 858 -7.65 -13.27 -7.82
C ARG A 858 -8.16 -12.34 -6.73
N TYR A 859 -8.59 -12.87 -5.58
CA TYR A 859 -9.01 -12.06 -4.44
C TYR A 859 -7.82 -11.34 -3.79
N ILE A 860 -6.70 -12.04 -3.56
CA ILE A 860 -5.50 -11.47 -2.95
C ILE A 860 -4.86 -10.39 -3.84
N LEU A 861 -4.83 -10.62 -5.15
CA LEU A 861 -4.19 -9.74 -6.13
C LEU A 861 -5.16 -8.71 -6.74
N ASP A 862 -6.39 -8.61 -6.24
CA ASP A 862 -7.46 -7.83 -6.86
C ASP A 862 -7.08 -6.37 -7.13
N THR A 863 -6.36 -5.73 -6.19
CA THR A 863 -5.87 -4.36 -6.34
C THR A 863 -5.03 -4.17 -7.61
N PHE A 864 -4.25 -5.18 -8.01
CA PHE A 864 -3.42 -5.12 -9.22
C PHE A 864 -4.20 -5.43 -10.49
N MET A 865 -5.43 -5.94 -10.38
CA MET A 865 -6.26 -6.41 -11.48
C MET A 865 -7.25 -5.35 -11.99
N HIS A 866 -7.20 -4.12 -11.48
CA HIS A 866 -7.97 -3.01 -12.03
C HIS A 866 -7.22 -2.35 -13.18
N THR A 867 -7.94 -1.90 -14.22
CA THR A 867 -7.35 -1.34 -15.45
C THR A 867 -6.32 -0.25 -15.19
N ARG A 868 -6.62 0.73 -14.33
CA ARG A 868 -5.70 1.83 -13.97
C ARG A 868 -4.32 1.32 -13.50
N VAL A 869 -4.32 0.27 -12.68
CA VAL A 869 -3.09 -0.30 -12.11
C VAL A 869 -2.37 -1.18 -13.14
N MET A 870 -3.13 -1.98 -13.89
CA MET A 870 -2.58 -2.85 -14.93
C MET A 870 -1.89 -2.07 -16.05
N TYR A 871 -2.51 -1.01 -16.56
CA TYR A 871 -1.90 -0.17 -17.60
C TYR A 871 -0.62 0.50 -17.09
N HIS A 872 -0.62 1.01 -15.85
CA HIS A 872 0.58 1.59 -15.26
C HIS A 872 1.73 0.57 -15.17
N ALA A 873 1.45 -0.66 -14.72
CA ALA A 873 2.44 -1.74 -14.68
C ALA A 873 2.91 -2.15 -16.10
N LEU A 874 2.00 -2.19 -17.06
CA LEU A 874 2.28 -2.55 -18.46
C LEU A 874 3.22 -1.54 -19.12
N HIS A 875 3.00 -0.25 -18.89
CA HIS A 875 3.85 0.83 -19.42
C HIS A 875 5.25 0.82 -18.80
N GLU A 876 5.34 0.72 -17.47
CA GLU A 876 6.62 0.74 -16.75
C GLU A 876 7.46 -0.52 -17.00
N SER A 877 6.83 -1.67 -17.23
CA SER A 877 7.52 -2.91 -17.58
C SER A 877 7.98 -2.95 -19.04
N GLY A 878 7.38 -2.16 -19.92
CA GLY A 878 7.62 -2.22 -21.37
C GLY A 878 7.03 -3.47 -22.05
N LEU A 879 6.23 -4.27 -21.32
CA LEU A 879 5.60 -5.49 -21.83
C LEU A 879 4.52 -5.22 -22.90
N SER A 880 4.08 -3.96 -23.06
CA SER A 880 3.18 -3.56 -24.15
C SER A 880 3.74 -3.85 -25.55
N LYS A 881 5.07 -3.95 -25.70
CA LYS A 881 5.73 -4.29 -26.97
C LYS A 881 5.62 -5.78 -27.35
N GLN A 882 5.17 -6.62 -26.42
CA GLN A 882 5.06 -8.08 -26.59
C GLN A 882 3.59 -8.54 -26.76
N HIS A 883 2.64 -7.61 -26.68
CA HIS A 883 1.22 -7.89 -26.71
C HIS A 883 0.54 -7.18 -27.88
N ILE A 884 -0.41 -7.87 -28.51
CA ILE A 884 -1.38 -7.26 -29.42
C ILE A 884 -2.53 -6.78 -28.53
N ILE A 885 -2.69 -5.47 -28.43
CA ILE A 885 -3.76 -4.78 -27.70
C ILE A 885 -4.31 -3.73 -28.65
N GLN A 886 -5.22 -4.14 -29.51
CA GLN A 886 -5.73 -3.33 -30.61
C GLN A 886 -7.17 -3.68 -30.93
N ASP A 887 -7.88 -2.68 -31.41
CA ASP A 887 -9.25 -2.83 -31.88
C ASP A 887 -9.30 -2.45 -33.36
N VAL A 888 -9.98 -3.30 -34.12
CA VAL A 888 -10.15 -3.16 -35.57
C VAL A 888 -11.60 -3.43 -35.91
N ALA A 889 -12.18 -2.67 -36.81
CA ALA A 889 -13.56 -2.84 -37.23
C ALA A 889 -13.64 -3.22 -38.71
N VAL A 890 -14.47 -4.21 -39.03
CA VAL A 890 -14.74 -4.65 -40.41
C VAL A 890 -16.24 -4.57 -40.69
N PRO A 891 -16.65 -4.38 -41.96
CA PRO A 891 -18.07 -4.44 -42.33
C PRO A 891 -18.72 -5.75 -41.90
N TYR A 892 -20.01 -5.71 -41.55
CA TYR A 892 -20.75 -6.89 -41.07
C TYR A 892 -20.62 -8.11 -41.98
N LYS A 893 -20.70 -7.91 -43.31
CA LYS A 893 -20.53 -8.97 -44.31
C LYS A 893 -19.15 -9.66 -44.28
N ALA A 894 -18.11 -8.97 -43.81
CA ALA A 894 -16.75 -9.48 -43.76
C ALA A 894 -16.40 -10.18 -42.43
N THR A 895 -17.32 -10.19 -41.45
CA THR A 895 -17.06 -10.72 -40.09
C THR A 895 -16.69 -12.21 -40.08
N GLY A 896 -17.37 -13.04 -40.88
CA GLY A 896 -17.11 -14.47 -40.98
C GLY A 896 -15.75 -14.79 -41.60
N GLU A 897 -15.41 -14.09 -42.69
CA GLU A 897 -14.08 -14.21 -43.33
C GLU A 897 -12.98 -13.75 -42.38
N PHE A 898 -13.19 -12.63 -41.68
CA PHE A 898 -12.21 -12.09 -40.76
C PHE A 898 -11.97 -12.98 -39.56
N LEU A 899 -13.03 -13.56 -38.96
CA LEU A 899 -12.87 -14.53 -37.88
C LEU A 899 -12.07 -15.77 -38.33
N THR A 900 -12.37 -16.29 -39.53
CA THR A 900 -11.64 -17.42 -40.10
C THR A 900 -10.16 -17.10 -40.27
N TRP A 901 -9.85 -15.87 -40.71
CA TRP A 901 -8.47 -15.40 -40.81
C TRP A 901 -7.79 -15.26 -39.44
N LEU A 902 -8.50 -14.80 -38.41
CA LEU A 902 -7.99 -14.64 -37.05
C LEU A 902 -7.76 -15.97 -36.31
N ASP A 903 -8.46 -17.04 -36.67
CA ASP A 903 -8.32 -18.35 -36.01
C ASP A 903 -6.94 -18.99 -36.23
N ASN A 904 -6.21 -18.58 -37.27
CA ASN A 904 -4.87 -19.07 -37.56
C ASN A 904 -3.84 -18.53 -36.55
N LYS A 905 -3.00 -19.42 -35.99
CA LYS A 905 -1.91 -19.06 -35.05
C LYS A 905 -0.83 -18.16 -35.64
N GLU A 906 -0.63 -18.18 -36.96
CA GLU A 906 0.34 -17.31 -37.62
C GLU A 906 -0.16 -15.88 -37.82
N THR A 907 -1.47 -15.65 -37.70
CA THR A 907 -2.11 -14.34 -37.85
C THR A 907 -2.47 -13.75 -36.49
N PHE A 908 -3.33 -14.43 -35.70
CA PHE A 908 -3.66 -14.06 -34.32
C PHE A 908 -3.77 -15.30 -33.43
N GLY A 909 -4.72 -16.21 -33.73
CA GLY A 909 -4.89 -17.53 -33.11
C GLY A 909 -5.03 -17.55 -31.59
N ALA A 910 -5.57 -16.48 -31.02
CA ALA A 910 -5.79 -16.33 -29.59
C ALA A 910 -7.26 -16.03 -29.30
N TYR A 911 -7.74 -16.57 -28.18
CA TYR A 911 -9.08 -16.34 -27.65
C TYR A 911 -8.99 -15.95 -26.18
N PRO A 912 -9.97 -15.18 -25.67
CA PRO A 912 -11.16 -14.71 -26.38
C PRO A 912 -10.95 -13.42 -27.20
N ILE A 913 -11.96 -13.06 -28.01
CA ILE A 913 -12.00 -11.85 -28.86
C ILE A 913 -13.28 -11.06 -28.55
N TRP A 914 -13.18 -9.74 -28.40
CA TRP A 914 -14.33 -8.88 -28.09
C TRP A 914 -15.03 -8.45 -29.37
N LEU A 915 -16.35 -8.43 -29.37
CA LEU A 915 -17.18 -7.96 -30.46
C LEU A 915 -18.01 -6.76 -30.01
N CYS A 916 -17.99 -5.69 -30.79
CA CYS A 916 -18.86 -4.53 -30.53
C CYS A 916 -19.44 -4.00 -31.85
N PRO A 917 -20.77 -4.01 -32.03
CA PRO A 917 -21.41 -3.37 -33.16
C PRO A 917 -21.29 -1.84 -33.07
N LEU A 918 -20.94 -1.20 -34.19
CA LEU A 918 -20.69 0.23 -34.29
C LEU A 918 -21.32 0.82 -35.56
N HIS A 919 -21.72 2.09 -35.47
CA HIS A 919 -22.11 2.91 -36.63
C HIS A 919 -20.97 3.83 -37.06
N HIS A 920 -20.93 4.19 -38.34
CA HIS A 920 -19.95 5.17 -38.86
C HIS A 920 -20.05 6.52 -38.15
N SER A 921 -18.91 7.12 -37.76
CA SER A 921 -18.86 8.47 -37.18
C SER A 921 -18.44 9.53 -38.22
N GLN A 922 -18.86 10.77 -37.97
CA GLN A 922 -18.56 11.95 -38.79
C GLN A 922 -17.18 12.55 -38.49
N GLY A 923 -16.50 12.11 -37.42
CA GLY A 923 -15.15 12.56 -37.07
C GLY A 923 -14.14 12.26 -38.17
N ILE A 924 -13.08 13.07 -38.28
CA ILE A 924 -12.07 12.98 -39.35
C ILE A 924 -11.57 11.54 -39.56
N MET A 925 -11.41 10.80 -38.48
CA MET A 925 -10.91 9.41 -38.50
C MET A 925 -11.97 8.38 -38.79
N ALA A 926 -13.14 8.54 -38.19
CA ALA A 926 -14.23 7.61 -38.39
C ALA A 926 -14.77 7.68 -39.83
N ARG A 927 -14.73 8.86 -40.46
CA ARG A 927 -15.27 9.09 -41.82
C ARG A 927 -14.43 8.44 -42.93
N GLY A 928 -13.10 8.49 -42.86
CA GLY A 928 -12.19 7.96 -43.91
C GLY A 928 -12.13 8.82 -45.18
N ALA A 929 -11.33 8.42 -46.18
CA ALA A 929 -11.29 9.07 -47.49
C ALA A 929 -12.64 8.95 -48.23
N GLU A 930 -13.06 10.00 -48.94
CA GLU A 930 -14.29 9.94 -49.75
C GLU A 930 -14.23 8.77 -50.73
N ALA A 931 -15.32 8.01 -50.82
CA ALA A 931 -15.46 6.92 -51.77
C ALA A 931 -15.26 7.44 -53.20
N GLY A 932 -14.42 6.74 -53.98
CA GLY A 932 -14.22 7.06 -55.39
C GLY A 932 -15.52 6.97 -56.21
N PRO A 933 -15.51 7.43 -57.48
CA PRO A 933 -16.71 7.66 -58.30
C PRO A 933 -17.58 6.42 -58.64
N HIS A 934 -17.27 5.23 -58.11
CA HIS A 934 -17.96 3.98 -58.41
C HIS A 934 -18.97 3.53 -57.35
N GLN A 935 -19.22 4.32 -56.29
CA GLN A 935 -20.28 4.02 -55.30
C GLN A 935 -21.58 4.83 -55.50
N SER A 936 -21.71 5.54 -56.63
CA SER A 936 -22.92 6.31 -56.97
C SER A 936 -23.98 5.52 -57.76
N GLN A 937 -24.11 4.22 -57.49
CA GLN A 937 -25.28 3.41 -57.89
C GLN A 937 -25.64 2.51 -56.71
N LYS A 938 -26.53 3.00 -55.83
CA LYS A 938 -27.18 2.17 -54.82
C LYS A 938 -28.33 1.43 -55.50
N GLU A 939 -28.10 0.18 -55.89
CA GLU A 939 -29.19 -0.79 -56.07
C GLU A 939 -29.62 -1.28 -54.68
N GLU A 940 -30.94 -1.43 -54.47
CA GLU A 940 -31.55 -1.94 -53.25
C GLU A 940 -31.22 -3.43 -53.07
N ASP A 941 -30.10 -3.73 -52.41
CA ASP A 941 -29.75 -5.08 -51.94
C ASP A 941 -30.42 -5.33 -50.57
N PRO A 942 -31.27 -6.36 -50.42
CA PRO A 942 -31.89 -6.71 -49.14
C PRO A 942 -30.90 -7.18 -48.05
N GLU A 943 -29.62 -7.40 -48.38
CA GLU A 943 -28.51 -7.60 -47.43
C GLU A 943 -27.67 -6.34 -47.17
N ASP A 944 -28.10 -5.15 -47.60
CA ASP A 944 -27.45 -3.88 -47.29
C ASP A 944 -27.64 -3.53 -45.80
N ASP A 945 -26.78 -4.10 -44.94
CA ASP A 945 -26.65 -3.78 -43.51
C ASP A 945 -26.25 -2.29 -43.25
N GLY A 946 -26.21 -1.45 -44.30
CA GLY A 946 -25.80 -0.05 -44.24
C GLY A 946 -24.33 0.13 -43.85
N ASP A 947 -23.98 1.33 -43.36
CA ASP A 947 -22.62 1.66 -42.91
C ASP A 947 -22.26 1.06 -41.52
N CYS A 948 -22.73 -0.17 -41.20
CA CYS A 948 -22.47 -0.84 -39.93
C CYS A 948 -21.12 -1.58 -39.91
N LEU A 949 -20.36 -1.39 -38.84
CA LEU A 949 -19.05 -2.00 -38.63
C LEU A 949 -19.07 -2.85 -37.36
N MET A 950 -18.43 -4.02 -37.41
CA MET A 950 -18.22 -4.86 -36.23
C MET A 950 -16.78 -4.66 -35.74
N ASN A 951 -16.63 -4.15 -34.53
CA ASN A 951 -15.33 -4.08 -33.84
C ASN A 951 -14.90 -5.46 -33.38
N PHE A 952 -13.62 -5.78 -33.57
CA PHE A 952 -12.92 -6.93 -33.04
C PHE A 952 -11.82 -6.40 -32.11
N GLY A 953 -12.01 -6.58 -30.80
CA GLY A 953 -10.98 -6.32 -29.80
C GLY A 953 -10.02 -7.50 -29.72
N LEU A 954 -8.78 -7.30 -30.18
CA LEU A 954 -7.69 -8.28 -30.19
C LEU A 954 -6.69 -8.01 -29.05
N TRP A 955 -6.78 -8.83 -27.98
CA TRP A 955 -6.07 -8.61 -26.70
C TRP A 955 -5.35 -9.89 -26.24
N ALA A 956 -4.12 -10.11 -26.72
CA ALA A 956 -3.34 -11.31 -26.39
C ALA A 956 -1.81 -11.10 -26.54
N PRO A 957 -0.97 -11.88 -25.84
CA PRO A 957 0.46 -11.96 -26.14
C PRO A 957 0.70 -12.42 -27.58
N SER A 958 1.66 -11.84 -28.28
CA SER A 958 2.03 -12.31 -29.61
C SER A 958 2.91 -13.57 -29.52
N PRO A 959 2.71 -14.56 -30.41
CA PRO A 959 3.63 -15.70 -30.54
C PRO A 959 5.03 -15.27 -31.01
N HIS A 960 5.16 -14.06 -31.56
CA HIS A 960 6.41 -13.48 -32.05
C HIS A 960 7.00 -12.44 -31.08
N ALA A 961 6.61 -12.46 -29.79
CA ALA A 961 7.06 -11.48 -28.79
C ALA A 961 8.59 -11.37 -28.61
N SER A 962 9.35 -12.42 -28.95
CA SER A 962 10.82 -12.45 -28.88
C SER A 962 11.54 -11.96 -30.15
N ASP A 963 10.82 -11.78 -31.26
CA ASP A 963 11.36 -11.30 -32.54
C ASP A 963 10.61 -10.04 -32.97
N THR A 964 11.29 -8.90 -32.83
CA THR A 964 10.71 -7.58 -33.15
C THR A 964 10.32 -7.47 -34.64
N GLY A 965 11.08 -8.09 -35.55
CA GLY A 965 10.78 -8.07 -36.98
C GLY A 965 9.51 -8.87 -37.29
N ALA A 966 9.41 -10.09 -36.75
CA ALA A 966 8.23 -10.93 -36.91
C ALA A 966 6.97 -10.32 -36.25
N PHE A 967 7.12 -9.68 -35.08
CA PHE A 967 6.03 -8.96 -34.40
C PHE A 967 5.50 -7.78 -35.24
N ILE A 968 6.40 -6.97 -35.82
CA ILE A 968 6.02 -5.88 -36.73
C ILE A 968 5.32 -6.44 -37.97
N ALA A 969 5.85 -7.50 -38.57
CA ALA A 969 5.27 -8.14 -39.75
C ALA A 969 3.86 -8.72 -39.47
N GLN A 970 3.61 -9.25 -38.27
CA GLN A 970 2.29 -9.73 -37.86
C GLN A 970 1.29 -8.57 -37.77
N ASN A 971 1.66 -7.47 -37.12
CA ASN A 971 0.80 -6.28 -37.00
C ASN A 971 0.48 -5.65 -38.35
N ARG A 972 1.48 -5.56 -39.25
CA ARG A 972 1.26 -5.07 -40.63
C ARG A 972 0.32 -5.98 -41.42
N ARG A 973 0.44 -7.30 -41.28
CA ARG A 973 -0.49 -8.26 -41.92
C ARG A 973 -1.94 -8.06 -41.45
N LEU A 974 -2.14 -7.85 -40.14
CA LEU A 974 -3.45 -7.51 -39.57
C LEU A 974 -3.99 -6.20 -40.17
N GLU A 975 -3.18 -5.15 -40.18
CA GLU A 975 -3.54 -3.84 -40.75
C GLU A 975 -3.91 -3.91 -42.24
N HIS A 976 -3.17 -4.71 -43.03
CA HIS A 976 -3.47 -4.96 -44.44
C HIS A 976 -4.78 -5.74 -44.62
N LYS A 977 -5.01 -6.80 -43.83
CA LYS A 977 -6.24 -7.60 -43.95
C LYS A 977 -7.48 -6.78 -43.60
N VAL A 978 -7.40 -5.96 -42.56
CA VAL A 978 -8.49 -5.04 -42.19
C VAL A 978 -8.79 -4.08 -43.35
N ARG A 979 -7.76 -3.51 -43.98
CA ARG A 979 -7.93 -2.63 -45.16
C ARG A 979 -8.52 -3.37 -46.36
N GLU A 980 -8.06 -4.58 -46.65
CA GLU A 980 -8.56 -5.45 -47.73
C GLU A 980 -10.06 -5.70 -47.61
N LEU A 981 -10.54 -5.89 -46.38
CA LEU A 981 -11.96 -6.09 -46.06
C LEU A 981 -12.79 -4.80 -46.01
N GLY A 982 -12.19 -3.63 -46.34
CA GLY A 982 -12.85 -2.33 -46.23
C GLY A 982 -13.05 -1.86 -44.79
N GLY A 983 -12.32 -2.44 -43.83
CA GLY A 983 -12.35 -2.09 -42.42
C GLY A 983 -11.38 -0.97 -42.03
N LYS A 984 -11.35 -0.65 -40.74
CA LYS A 984 -10.51 0.40 -40.14
C LYS A 984 -9.92 -0.04 -38.80
N LYS A 985 -8.82 0.58 -38.41
CA LYS A 985 -8.15 0.35 -37.13
C LYS A 985 -8.26 1.58 -36.23
N TRP A 986 -8.51 1.38 -34.94
CA TRP A 986 -8.52 2.48 -33.97
C TRP A 986 -7.11 2.86 -33.54
N LEU A 987 -6.81 4.16 -33.56
CA LEU A 987 -5.44 4.68 -33.41
C LEU A 987 -5.04 5.04 -31.97
N TYR A 988 -5.84 4.62 -30.99
CA TYR A 988 -5.40 4.68 -29.60
C TYR A 988 -4.22 3.74 -29.35
N ALA A 989 -4.08 2.69 -30.18
CA ALA A 989 -2.99 1.73 -30.17
C ALA A 989 -1.89 2.08 -31.19
N HIS A 990 -0.77 1.36 -31.12
CA HIS A 990 0.35 1.49 -32.05
C HIS A 990 -0.06 1.26 -33.51
N ALA A 991 0.31 2.18 -34.42
CA ALA A 991 0.10 2.04 -35.86
C ALA A 991 1.41 1.69 -36.58
N TYR A 992 1.38 0.63 -37.38
CA TYR A 992 2.54 0.08 -38.12
C TYR A 992 2.49 0.39 -39.64
N TYR A 993 1.53 1.21 -40.06
CA TYR A 993 1.41 1.76 -41.41
C TYR A 993 2.65 2.59 -41.80
N THR A 994 3.02 2.53 -43.08
CA THR A 994 3.81 3.60 -43.70
C THR A 994 2.96 4.88 -43.81
N GLU A 995 3.61 6.03 -44.01
CA GLU A 995 2.89 7.29 -44.18
C GLU A 995 1.92 7.24 -45.38
N GLU A 996 2.36 6.65 -46.49
CA GLU A 996 1.54 6.46 -47.69
C GLU A 996 0.35 5.54 -47.43
N GLU A 997 0.56 4.41 -46.74
CA GLU A 997 -0.52 3.50 -46.36
C GLU A 997 -1.54 4.19 -45.46
N PHE A 998 -1.07 4.98 -44.50
CA PHE A 998 -1.92 5.72 -43.57
C PHE A 998 -2.82 6.71 -44.30
N TRP A 999 -2.24 7.58 -45.12
CA TRP A 999 -3.00 8.59 -45.87
C TRP A 999 -3.77 8.04 -47.07
N SER A 1000 -3.60 6.77 -47.42
CA SER A 1000 -4.51 6.07 -48.35
C SER A 1000 -5.86 5.73 -47.72
N ILE A 1001 -5.93 5.69 -46.37
CA ILE A 1001 -7.13 5.35 -45.60
C ILE A 1001 -7.90 6.62 -45.19
N TYR A 1002 -7.16 7.71 -44.92
CA TYR A 1002 -7.72 8.97 -44.43
C TYR A 1002 -7.54 10.12 -45.43
N ASP A 1003 -8.49 11.05 -45.48
CA ASP A 1003 -8.41 12.20 -46.39
C ASP A 1003 -7.37 13.24 -45.93
N ARG A 1004 -6.14 13.09 -46.42
CA ARG A 1004 -5.03 14.02 -46.13
C ARG A 1004 -5.34 15.44 -46.58
N LYS A 1005 -5.94 15.63 -47.76
CA LYS A 1005 -6.18 16.97 -48.33
C LYS A 1005 -7.11 17.77 -47.44
N ARG A 1006 -8.24 17.16 -47.05
CA ARG A 1006 -9.19 17.80 -46.14
C ARG A 1006 -8.60 18.04 -44.76
N TYR A 1007 -7.83 17.07 -44.23
CA TYR A 1007 -7.17 17.21 -42.93
C TYR A 1007 -6.18 18.39 -42.92
N ASP A 1008 -5.31 18.48 -43.92
CA ASP A 1008 -4.32 19.55 -44.01
C ASP A 1008 -4.99 20.93 -44.20
N ALA A 1009 -6.07 21.01 -44.99
CA ALA A 1009 -6.86 22.23 -45.15
C ALA A 1009 -7.48 22.70 -43.83
N LEU A 1010 -8.00 21.78 -43.00
CA LEU A 1010 -8.53 22.10 -41.67
C LEU A 1010 -7.41 22.59 -40.74
N ARG A 1011 -6.22 21.99 -40.81
CA ARG A 1011 -5.08 22.42 -40.01
C ARG A 1011 -4.57 23.80 -40.38
N GLU A 1012 -4.57 24.14 -41.65
CA GLU A 1012 -4.23 25.49 -42.11
C GLU A 1012 -5.28 26.50 -41.65
N LYS A 1013 -6.57 26.19 -41.87
CA LYS A 1013 -7.70 27.03 -41.45
C LYS A 1013 -7.71 27.33 -39.95
N TYR A 1014 -7.34 26.36 -39.12
CA TYR A 1014 -7.33 26.48 -37.65
C TYR A 1014 -5.90 26.64 -37.07
N HIS A 1015 -4.95 27.12 -37.87
CA HIS A 1015 -3.59 27.51 -37.45
C HIS A 1015 -2.74 26.40 -36.79
N ALA A 1016 -3.05 25.15 -37.08
CA ALA A 1016 -2.44 23.96 -36.46
C ALA A 1016 -1.32 23.32 -37.32
N ALA A 1017 -0.88 23.97 -38.40
CA ALA A 1017 0.14 23.42 -39.31
C ALA A 1017 1.49 23.12 -38.63
N HIS A 1018 1.87 23.89 -37.60
CA HIS A 1018 3.11 23.72 -36.84
C HIS A 1018 3.07 22.60 -35.78
N LEU A 1019 1.88 22.06 -35.47
CA LEU A 1019 1.73 20.92 -34.55
C LEU A 1019 2.13 19.61 -35.24
N PRO A 1020 2.39 18.52 -34.49
CA PRO A 1020 2.57 17.21 -35.09
C PRO A 1020 1.29 16.76 -35.80
N ASP A 1021 1.43 16.21 -37.01
CA ASP A 1021 0.31 15.60 -37.71
C ASP A 1021 -0.16 14.30 -37.03
N LEU A 1022 -1.30 13.81 -37.49
CA LEU A 1022 -1.91 12.61 -36.96
C LEU A 1022 -1.06 11.35 -37.15
N TYR A 1023 -0.41 11.18 -38.31
CA TYR A 1023 0.49 10.07 -38.58
C TYR A 1023 1.71 10.11 -37.65
N GLN A 1024 2.32 11.28 -37.49
CA GLN A 1024 3.44 11.53 -36.58
C GLN A 1024 3.08 11.20 -35.13
N LYS A 1025 1.81 11.37 -34.75
CA LYS A 1025 1.33 11.06 -33.39
C LYS A 1025 1.08 9.57 -33.14
N VAL A 1026 0.75 8.78 -34.17
CA VAL A 1026 0.32 7.38 -34.03
C VAL A 1026 1.38 6.36 -34.48
N ARG A 1027 2.32 6.78 -35.32
CA ARG A 1027 3.34 5.88 -35.90
C ARG A 1027 4.26 5.28 -34.84
N VAL A 1028 4.64 4.02 -35.06
CA VAL A 1028 5.76 3.39 -34.37
C VAL A 1028 7.04 3.63 -35.16
N ASN A 1029 8.18 3.73 -34.47
CA ASN A 1029 9.46 3.77 -35.15
C ASN A 1029 9.80 2.36 -35.68
N LEU A 1030 9.67 2.16 -37.00
CA LEU A 1030 9.83 0.86 -37.66
C LEU A 1030 11.29 0.51 -37.96
N SER A 1031 12.23 1.45 -37.83
CA SER A 1031 13.65 1.13 -38.01
C SER A 1031 14.11 0.25 -36.84
N PRO A 1032 14.63 -0.96 -37.07
CA PRO A 1032 15.39 -1.65 -36.03
C PRO A 1032 16.59 -0.77 -35.76
N LYS A 1033 16.54 0.04 -34.70
CA LYS A 1033 17.75 0.73 -34.27
C LYS A 1033 18.76 -0.36 -33.95
N SER A 1034 19.85 -0.32 -34.70
CA SER A 1034 21.12 -0.94 -34.37
C SER A 1034 21.69 -0.34 -33.08
N ASP A 1035 20.94 -0.40 -31.97
CA ASP A 1035 21.46 0.03 -30.66
C ASP A 1035 22.66 -0.85 -30.26
N GLY A 1036 22.77 -2.05 -30.83
CA GLY A 1036 23.95 -2.93 -30.68
C GLY A 1036 25.24 -2.43 -31.33
N ALA A 1037 25.24 -1.42 -32.22
CA ALA A 1037 26.47 -0.96 -32.88
C ALA A 1037 27.25 0.09 -32.06
N THR A 1038 26.64 0.68 -31.02
CA THR A 1038 27.27 1.69 -30.15
C THR A 1038 27.09 1.43 -28.65
N GLU A 1039 26.41 0.36 -28.26
CA GLU A 1039 26.27 0.03 -26.84
C GLU A 1039 27.55 -0.58 -26.27
N GLY A 1040 28.22 0.19 -25.41
CA GLY A 1040 29.25 -0.36 -24.54
C GLY A 1040 28.70 -1.50 -23.67
N TRP A 1041 29.61 -2.31 -23.12
CA TRP A 1041 29.28 -3.53 -22.35
C TRP A 1041 28.22 -3.31 -21.26
N ILE A 1042 28.21 -2.14 -20.61
CA ILE A 1042 27.26 -1.77 -19.56
C ILE A 1042 25.83 -1.63 -20.09
N GLY A 1043 25.66 -1.09 -21.30
CA GLY A 1043 24.36 -0.96 -21.96
C GLY A 1043 23.79 -2.34 -22.33
N TRP A 1044 24.65 -3.18 -22.92
CA TRP A 1044 24.31 -4.56 -23.23
C TRP A 1044 23.92 -5.38 -21.98
N ALA A 1045 24.70 -5.31 -20.89
CA ALA A 1045 24.41 -6.02 -19.66
C ALA A 1045 23.10 -5.55 -18.99
N LYS A 1046 22.84 -4.23 -19.00
CA LYS A 1046 21.57 -3.67 -18.50
C LYS A 1046 20.36 -4.14 -19.30
N ARG A 1047 20.45 -4.14 -20.63
CA ARG A 1047 19.39 -4.65 -21.50
C ARG A 1047 19.13 -6.13 -21.26
N MET A 1048 20.18 -6.96 -21.23
CA MET A 1048 20.06 -8.39 -20.95
C MET A 1048 19.40 -8.65 -19.59
N ALA A 1049 19.83 -7.94 -18.54
CA ALA A 1049 19.22 -8.05 -17.21
C ALA A 1049 17.75 -7.60 -17.20
N TRP A 1050 17.40 -6.57 -17.97
CA TRP A 1050 16.04 -6.07 -18.08
C TRP A 1050 15.11 -6.99 -18.87
N GLU A 1051 15.61 -7.60 -19.95
CA GLU A 1051 14.88 -8.54 -20.81
C GLU A 1051 14.75 -9.94 -20.19
N THR A 1052 15.54 -10.24 -19.15
CA THR A 1052 15.46 -11.51 -18.42
C THR A 1052 14.19 -11.56 -17.57
N TRP A 1053 13.34 -12.56 -17.82
CA TRP A 1053 12.17 -12.85 -16.99
C TRP A 1053 12.60 -13.19 -15.54
N PRO A 1054 11.92 -12.67 -14.49
CA PRO A 1054 10.74 -11.80 -14.48
C PRO A 1054 11.02 -10.31 -14.22
N VAL A 1055 12.24 -9.82 -14.47
CA VAL A 1055 12.75 -8.53 -13.95
C VAL A 1055 11.89 -7.32 -14.37
N CYS A 1056 11.60 -7.17 -15.66
CA CYS A 1056 10.79 -6.05 -16.16
C CYS A 1056 9.35 -6.08 -15.63
N GLY A 1057 8.74 -7.25 -15.50
CA GLY A 1057 7.41 -7.41 -14.92
C GLY A 1057 7.39 -7.06 -13.43
N LEU A 1058 8.38 -7.52 -12.66
CA LEU A 1058 8.51 -7.16 -11.24
C LEU A 1058 8.73 -5.66 -11.04
N TYR A 1059 9.49 -5.00 -11.92
CA TYR A 1059 9.64 -3.55 -11.91
C TYR A 1059 8.31 -2.84 -12.18
N GLY A 1060 7.54 -3.31 -13.17
CA GLY A 1060 6.19 -2.80 -13.44
C GLY A 1060 5.27 -2.91 -12.22
N VAL A 1061 5.27 -4.05 -11.52
CA VAL A 1061 4.50 -4.25 -10.29
C VAL A 1061 4.99 -3.34 -9.16
N TYR A 1062 6.31 -3.20 -8.98
CA TYR A 1062 6.90 -2.29 -7.99
C TYR A 1062 6.50 -0.84 -8.25
N LYS A 1063 6.51 -0.40 -9.51
CA LYS A 1063 6.09 0.95 -9.90
C LYS A 1063 4.60 1.18 -9.72
N ALA A 1064 3.78 0.21 -10.11
CA ALA A 1064 2.35 0.22 -9.84
C ALA A 1064 2.03 0.29 -8.35
N TRP A 1065 2.80 -0.40 -7.51
CA TRP A 1065 2.66 -0.38 -6.06
C TRP A 1065 3.10 0.94 -5.42
N ARG A 1066 4.17 1.56 -5.92
CA ARG A 1066 4.74 2.80 -5.36
C ARG A 1066 3.83 4.02 -5.54
N GLY A 1067 2.98 4.03 -6.57
CA GLY A 1067 2.07 5.12 -6.90
C GLY A 1067 2.80 6.40 -7.33
N GLY A 1068 2.75 6.76 -8.61
CA GLY A 1068 3.32 8.01 -9.10
C GLY A 1068 3.13 8.20 -10.60
N ASP A 1069 3.04 9.45 -11.04
CA ASP A 1069 2.86 9.80 -12.45
C ASP A 1069 4.15 9.53 -13.25
N TYR A 1070 4.04 8.67 -14.26
CA TYR A 1070 5.18 8.14 -15.02
C TYR A 1070 5.60 8.96 -16.24
N TYR A 1071 4.79 9.93 -16.66
CA TYR A 1071 5.03 10.67 -17.91
C TYR A 1071 5.89 11.92 -17.79
N LEU A 1072 5.99 12.54 -16.61
CA LEU A 1072 6.81 13.75 -16.45
C LEU A 1072 8.24 13.40 -16.04
N ILE A 1073 9.18 13.54 -16.98
CA ILE A 1073 10.60 13.54 -16.67
C ILE A 1073 10.86 14.79 -15.81
N LYS A 1074 11.00 14.59 -14.48
CA LYS A 1074 11.47 15.65 -13.58
C LYS A 1074 12.83 16.12 -14.10
N SER A 1075 12.95 17.41 -14.47
CA SER A 1075 14.26 17.95 -14.80
C SER A 1075 15.17 17.69 -13.60
N LYS A 1076 16.41 17.27 -13.87
CA LYS A 1076 17.44 17.28 -12.82
C LYS A 1076 17.46 18.69 -12.26
N LYS A 1077 17.32 18.81 -10.94
CA LYS A 1077 17.57 20.05 -10.22
C LYS A 1077 19.03 20.40 -10.46
N ASP A 1078 19.26 21.41 -11.27
CA ASP A 1078 20.45 22.26 -11.18
C ASP A 1078 20.20 23.31 -10.10
#